data_AF-A0A367IZL0-F1
#
_entry.id   AF-A0A367IZL0-F1
#
_cell.length_a   1.000
_cell.length_b   1.000
_cell.length_c   1.000
_cell.angle_alpha   90.00
_cell.angle_beta   90.00
_cell.angle_gamma   90.00
#
_symmetry.space_group_name_H-M   'P 1'
#
loop_
_entity.id
_entity.type
_entity.pdbx_description
1 polymer ?
#
loop_
_entity_poly.entity_id
_entity_poly.type
_entity_poly.pdbx_seq_one_letter_code
_entity_poly.pdbx_strand_id
1 'polypeptide(L)'
;MCEMNGNVRGANEMLERGTKMTVRFDKAIQEQVKRSGQEKKKDDLIKIHSQTTGVFSATDYLIDGANDFTFSGTDNGLVNLSTSVPFTSQQFQLHIQLYNRYHVLQEPNVDIKDEKTAFLNLPQSKTINANEIDINCMHRKNRKHLEWLKKKTSQGKEASTLEAKLEKASFSASNNVEEFQQNYRIHEDCSKKLRSFYSSSNRASRLQSLEIQKKKYLNKITAQERKFLTKTNTGADKKQLLMFIRDRGRSRWKEQLHGKHVNVCITNGHMTSQTCIYCYQKLCHPKAMLTKKNKQVSQEIKGALMCVNPKFMAVKSGRSTKSRDALSSLAISLSGLTQCLIGSPLPPFAQSQTSQFNTDTFNKLLWSFVPARDYLTSTLCAHTIVVLWLDANSHTLYRSENQGKEWNQVEDIGKTATYLYEHPYDNDRAYVLSSGTTHWKTVDKGKTWQEFHTRSEPGSSSSHLSFHAERSGYILFSGVSCKFGSWLGIDCQTSISYTYDNFDTINPLRTHASSCIWSRSSAEFKSAPTSEIMCVQSASGKSTNGLSLPDDLQLVRSDDFFHTEKVVDFGLGREMTGVLAVSAVGRFIVAAVKPTSQTDMTLYVTHDGEHWHETIFPEGAALHEKSFTIIESSNPALLVDVLSGENAQFGSLYKSNSNGTFFSKSLENTNRNSMGYIDIERIPGVEGVLVANQILNPRLV
;
A
#
# COMPACT_ATOMS: atom_id res chain seq x y z
N MET A 1 -19.44 -61.14 -23.21
CA MET A 1 -20.68 -61.87 -23.53
C MET A 1 -21.32 -62.22 -22.20
N CYS A 2 -22.54 -61.71 -21.98
CA CYS A 2 -23.53 -62.03 -20.92
C CYS A 2 -23.05 -61.89 -19.44
N GLU A 3 -23.49 -60.86 -18.70
CA GLU A 3 -24.82 -60.69 -18.06
C GLU A 3 -25.25 -61.83 -17.13
N MET A 4 -25.38 -61.51 -15.83
CA MET A 4 -26.63 -61.54 -15.03
C MET A 4 -26.26 -61.63 -13.53
N ASN A 5 -26.52 -60.60 -12.73
CA ASN A 5 -27.79 -60.16 -12.12
C ASN A 5 -28.09 -60.80 -10.76
N GLY A 6 -28.49 -59.92 -9.84
CA GLY A 6 -29.03 -60.18 -8.49
C GLY A 6 -29.11 -58.85 -7.73
N ASN A 7 -29.97 -57.91 -8.15
CA ASN A 7 -31.37 -57.73 -7.72
C ASN A 7 -31.49 -57.51 -6.18
N VAL A 8 -31.50 -56.27 -5.70
CA VAL A 8 -32.67 -55.39 -5.45
C VAL A 8 -33.60 -55.92 -4.36
N ARG A 9 -33.68 -55.20 -3.23
CA ARG A 9 -34.93 -54.61 -2.73
C ARG A 9 -34.76 -53.74 -1.50
N GLY A 10 -35.32 -52.54 -1.62
CA GLY A 10 -35.69 -51.63 -0.53
C GLY A 10 -35.33 -50.19 -0.90
N ALA A 11 -36.23 -49.32 -1.36
CA ALA A 11 -37.62 -49.42 -1.74
C ALA A 11 -37.87 -48.18 -2.62
N ASN A 12 -38.49 -48.39 -3.77
CA ASN A 12 -38.94 -47.33 -4.65
C ASN A 12 -40.46 -47.27 -4.49
N GLU A 13 -40.94 -46.45 -3.57
CA GLU A 13 -42.36 -46.13 -3.43
C GLU A 13 -42.51 -44.87 -2.56
N MET A 14 -42.34 -43.71 -3.19
CA MET A 14 -43.24 -42.55 -3.05
C MET A 14 -42.80 -41.47 -4.05
N LEU A 15 -43.07 -41.76 -5.33
CA LEU A 15 -43.52 -40.71 -6.23
C LEU A 15 -44.90 -40.25 -5.69
N GLU A 16 -45.11 -38.93 -5.67
CA GLU A 16 -46.42 -38.28 -5.49
C GLU A 16 -47.03 -38.27 -4.07
N ARG A 17 -46.55 -37.36 -3.23
CA ARG A 17 -47.38 -36.48 -2.37
C ARG A 17 -46.58 -35.21 -2.04
N GLY A 18 -46.49 -34.30 -3.03
CA GLY A 18 -45.78 -33.02 -2.85
C GLY A 18 -45.56 -32.17 -4.10
N THR A 19 -46.28 -32.39 -5.20
CA THR A 19 -46.33 -31.45 -6.34
C THR A 19 -47.20 -30.24 -5.97
N LYS A 20 -46.59 -29.04 -5.84
CA LYS A 20 -47.11 -27.67 -6.01
C LYS A 20 -46.13 -26.71 -5.30
N MET A 21 -45.15 -26.09 -5.98
CA MET A 21 -45.41 -24.93 -6.83
C MET A 21 -44.41 -24.83 -8.00
N THR A 22 -45.03 -24.72 -9.16
CA THR A 22 -44.62 -24.41 -10.52
C THR A 22 -43.58 -23.28 -10.68
N VAL A 23 -42.57 -23.54 -11.49
CA VAL A 23 -42.00 -22.70 -12.58
C VAL A 23 -42.15 -21.17 -12.44
N ARG A 24 -41.01 -20.50 -12.21
CA ARG A 24 -40.43 -19.36 -12.97
C ARG A 24 -39.47 -18.62 -12.05
N PHE A 25 -38.17 -18.67 -12.33
CA PHE A 25 -37.34 -17.47 -12.47
C PHE A 25 -36.01 -17.89 -13.12
N ASP A 26 -36.20 -18.24 -14.38
CA ASP A 26 -35.24 -18.28 -15.47
C ASP A 26 -34.41 -16.98 -15.53
N LYS A 27 -33.16 -17.10 -15.98
CA LYS A 27 -32.26 -16.03 -16.48
C LYS A 27 -31.88 -14.83 -15.60
N ALA A 28 -32.63 -14.46 -14.55
CA ALA A 28 -32.37 -13.23 -13.81
C ALA A 28 -31.21 -13.33 -12.78
N ILE A 29 -30.91 -14.51 -12.21
CA ILE A 29 -29.81 -14.66 -11.22
C ILE A 29 -28.46 -14.88 -11.93
N GLN A 30 -28.43 -15.56 -13.08
CA GLN A 30 -27.25 -15.51 -13.95
C GLN A 30 -27.05 -14.13 -14.62
N GLU A 31 -28.09 -13.28 -14.67
CA GLU A 31 -27.97 -11.86 -15.04
C GLU A 31 -27.71 -10.91 -13.84
N GLN A 32 -27.98 -11.29 -12.59
CA GLN A 32 -27.69 -10.49 -11.38
C GLN A 32 -26.30 -10.77 -10.78
N VAL A 33 -25.78 -12.00 -10.88
CA VAL A 33 -24.34 -12.30 -10.70
C VAL A 33 -23.51 -11.62 -11.80
N LYS A 34 -24.15 -11.19 -12.90
CA LYS A 34 -23.61 -10.30 -13.93
C LYS A 34 -23.76 -8.80 -13.63
N ARG A 35 -24.36 -8.38 -12.50
CA ARG A 35 -24.70 -6.96 -12.25
C ARG A 35 -24.27 -6.33 -10.93
N SER A 36 -23.67 -7.02 -9.96
CA SER A 36 -23.09 -6.32 -8.80
C SER A 36 -21.94 -7.09 -8.16
N GLY A 37 -20.70 -6.69 -8.46
CA GLY A 37 -19.49 -7.28 -7.89
C GLY A 37 -18.71 -8.18 -8.84
N GLN A 38 -18.69 -7.86 -10.14
CA GLN A 38 -17.50 -8.15 -10.93
C GLN A 38 -16.30 -7.55 -10.19
N GLU A 39 -15.48 -8.42 -9.59
CA GLU A 39 -14.07 -8.36 -9.97
C GLU A 39 -14.12 -8.33 -11.49
N LYS A 40 -13.80 -7.17 -12.07
CA LYS A 40 -13.63 -7.15 -13.50
C LYS A 40 -12.56 -8.19 -13.76
N LYS A 41 -12.93 -9.33 -14.38
CA LYS A 41 -11.94 -10.18 -15.02
C LYS A 41 -11.04 -9.23 -15.82
N LYS A 42 -9.80 -9.59 -16.08
CA LYS A 42 -8.96 -8.75 -16.97
C LYS A 42 -9.64 -8.45 -18.34
N ASP A 43 -10.70 -9.19 -18.67
CA ASP A 43 -11.65 -9.03 -19.78
C ASP A 43 -12.82 -8.05 -19.56
N ASP A 44 -13.09 -7.54 -18.36
CA ASP A 44 -14.18 -6.59 -18.05
C ASP A 44 -13.69 -5.13 -17.90
N LEU A 45 -12.38 -4.86 -17.75
CA LEU A 45 -11.83 -3.49 -17.80
C LEU A 45 -12.20 -2.86 -19.15
N ILE A 46 -12.87 -1.70 -19.13
CA ILE A 46 -13.28 -1.05 -20.38
C ILE A 46 -11.99 -0.65 -21.10
N LYS A 47 -11.87 -1.09 -22.33
CA LYS A 47 -10.72 -0.79 -23.16
C LYS A 47 -10.89 0.55 -23.86
N ILE A 48 -9.85 1.37 -23.83
CA ILE A 48 -9.75 2.60 -24.60
C ILE A 48 -9.35 2.21 -26.02
N HIS A 49 -10.23 2.50 -26.97
CA HIS A 49 -9.98 2.25 -28.39
C HIS A 49 -9.56 3.55 -29.09
N SER A 50 -8.82 3.43 -30.20
CA SER A 50 -8.37 4.58 -31.00
C SER A 50 -9.52 5.44 -31.55
N GLN A 51 -10.73 4.89 -31.61
CA GLN A 51 -11.95 5.57 -32.08
C GLN A 51 -12.71 6.30 -30.97
N THR A 52 -12.40 6.06 -29.69
CA THR A 52 -13.08 6.73 -28.58
C THR A 52 -12.52 8.14 -28.34
N THR A 53 -13.32 8.98 -27.71
CA THR A 53 -12.88 10.27 -27.15
C THR A 53 -13.53 10.44 -25.79
N GLY A 54 -12.79 10.94 -24.80
CA GLY A 54 -13.35 11.11 -23.46
C GLY A 54 -12.29 11.40 -22.42
N VAL A 55 -12.75 11.53 -21.17
CA VAL A 55 -11.89 11.64 -19.99
C VAL A 55 -12.08 10.37 -19.16
N PHE A 56 -10.97 9.68 -18.90
CA PHE A 56 -10.92 8.39 -18.24
C PHE A 56 -9.98 8.48 -17.04
N SER A 57 -10.21 7.67 -16.01
CA SER A 57 -9.21 7.47 -14.96
C SER A 57 -8.20 6.42 -15.45
N ALA A 58 -6.90 6.69 -15.34
CA ALA A 58 -5.89 5.70 -15.73
C ALA A 58 -6.02 4.40 -14.94
N THR A 59 -6.50 4.45 -13.68
CA THR A 59 -6.68 3.27 -12.82
C THR A 59 -7.79 2.33 -13.26
N ASP A 60 -8.77 2.82 -14.01
CA ASP A 60 -10.04 2.11 -14.24
C ASP A 60 -10.17 1.56 -15.66
N TYR A 61 -9.19 1.83 -16.53
CA TYR A 61 -9.23 1.54 -17.97
C TYR A 61 -7.92 0.94 -18.49
N LEU A 62 -8.03 0.03 -19.45
CA LEU A 62 -6.90 -0.51 -20.20
C LEU A 62 -6.85 0.05 -21.62
N ILE A 63 -5.69 0.02 -22.28
CA ILE A 63 -5.56 0.39 -23.71
C ILE A 63 -5.60 -0.88 -24.56
N ASP A 64 -6.44 -0.88 -25.60
CA ASP A 64 -6.38 -1.86 -26.68
C ASP A 64 -5.63 -1.29 -27.88
N GLY A 65 -4.77 -2.07 -28.53
CA GLY A 65 -4.03 -1.62 -29.70
C GLY A 65 -3.15 -0.39 -29.42
N ALA A 66 -2.22 -0.49 -28.45
CA ALA A 66 -1.34 0.63 -28.08
C ALA A 66 -0.54 1.22 -29.26
N ASN A 67 -0.32 0.43 -30.31
CA ASN A 67 0.31 0.87 -31.55
C ASN A 67 -0.53 1.85 -32.38
N ASP A 68 -1.84 1.96 -32.13
CA ASP A 68 -2.75 2.89 -32.81
C ASP A 68 -2.68 4.31 -32.25
N PHE A 69 -1.91 4.49 -31.16
CA PHE A 69 -1.82 5.75 -30.43
C PHE A 69 -0.47 6.45 -30.57
N THR A 70 -0.54 7.78 -30.47
CA THR A 70 0.57 8.64 -30.05
C THR A 70 0.27 9.13 -28.65
N PHE A 71 1.29 9.24 -27.80
CA PHE A 71 1.10 9.54 -26.39
C PHE A 71 1.59 10.94 -26.06
N SER A 72 1.07 11.51 -24.99
CA SER A 72 1.63 12.73 -24.41
C SER A 72 1.40 12.77 -22.91
N GLY A 73 2.32 13.40 -22.19
CA GLY A 73 2.18 13.67 -20.77
C GLY A 73 2.05 15.16 -20.52
N THR A 74 1.18 15.55 -19.59
CA THR A 74 0.90 16.94 -19.24
C THR A 74 1.06 17.15 -17.73
N ASP A 75 2.03 17.98 -17.33
CA ASP A 75 2.15 18.46 -15.96
C ASP A 75 1.46 19.81 -15.80
N ASN A 76 0.58 19.91 -14.81
CA ASN A 76 -0.08 21.15 -14.44
C ASN A 76 0.74 21.85 -13.36
N GLY A 77 1.20 23.07 -13.60
CA GLY A 77 2.10 23.82 -12.72
C GLY A 77 1.48 25.10 -12.14
N LEU A 78 2.18 25.73 -11.19
CA LEU A 78 1.78 27.02 -10.62
C LEU A 78 2.28 28.22 -11.46
N VAL A 79 3.51 28.15 -11.96
CA VAL A 79 4.14 29.22 -12.75
C VAL A 79 3.72 29.09 -14.21
N ASN A 80 4.05 27.93 -14.79
CA ASN A 80 3.51 27.48 -16.06
C ASN A 80 2.20 26.76 -15.75
N LEU A 81 1.08 27.20 -16.34
CA LEU A 81 -0.23 26.59 -16.05
C LEU A 81 -0.24 25.12 -16.44
N SER A 82 0.35 24.81 -17.59
CA SER A 82 0.60 23.44 -18.01
C SER A 82 1.77 23.33 -18.97
N THR A 83 2.52 22.24 -18.87
CA THR A 83 3.54 21.84 -19.85
C THR A 83 3.19 20.46 -20.37
N SER A 84 3.25 20.28 -21.69
CA SER A 84 2.89 19.03 -22.37
C SER A 84 4.05 18.56 -23.24
N VAL A 85 4.35 17.26 -23.19
CA VAL A 85 5.46 16.64 -23.92
C VAL A 85 4.94 15.45 -24.73
N PRO A 86 5.22 15.38 -26.04
CA PRO A 86 4.87 14.23 -26.87
C PRO A 86 5.78 13.05 -26.55
N PHE A 87 5.24 11.85 -26.73
CA PHE A 87 5.89 10.61 -26.36
C PHE A 87 5.57 9.48 -27.33
N THR A 88 6.59 8.74 -27.75
CA THR A 88 6.48 7.66 -28.74
C THR A 88 6.61 6.28 -28.11
N SER A 89 6.08 5.24 -28.76
CA SER A 89 6.22 3.85 -28.30
C SER A 89 7.69 3.40 -28.21
N GLN A 90 8.56 3.88 -29.11
CA GLN A 90 10.00 3.59 -29.07
C GLN A 90 10.67 4.21 -27.84
N GLN A 91 10.31 5.46 -27.50
CA GLN A 91 10.76 6.10 -26.27
C GLN A 91 10.24 5.37 -25.03
N PHE A 92 9.00 4.86 -25.07
CA PHE A 92 8.45 4.01 -24.02
C PHE A 92 9.26 2.75 -23.79
N GLN A 93 9.49 1.97 -24.84
CA GLN A 93 10.30 0.76 -24.77
C GLN A 93 11.70 1.05 -24.20
N LEU A 94 12.34 2.16 -24.61
CA LEU A 94 13.62 2.56 -24.05
C LEU A 94 13.55 2.85 -22.54
N HIS A 95 12.55 3.61 -22.09
CA HIS A 95 12.41 3.92 -20.66
C HIS A 95 12.12 2.65 -19.84
N ILE A 96 11.34 1.72 -20.36
CA ILE A 96 11.12 0.41 -19.75
C ILE A 96 12.44 -0.40 -19.67
N GLN A 97 13.25 -0.40 -20.73
CA GLN A 97 14.60 -1.01 -20.70
C GLN A 97 15.52 -0.36 -19.65
N LEU A 98 15.52 0.98 -19.56
CA LEU A 98 16.30 1.72 -18.58
C LEU A 98 15.84 1.43 -17.14
N TYR A 99 14.53 1.32 -16.91
CA TYR A 99 13.97 0.94 -15.62
C TYR A 99 14.46 -0.43 -15.18
N ASN A 100 14.29 -1.45 -16.03
CA ASN A 100 14.74 -2.81 -15.73
C ASN A 100 16.23 -2.80 -15.39
N ARG A 101 17.02 -2.13 -16.20
CA ARG A 101 18.47 -2.12 -16.03
C ARG A 101 18.96 -1.45 -14.76
N TYR A 102 18.52 -0.22 -14.50
CA TYR A 102 19.08 0.59 -13.41
C TYR A 102 18.37 0.36 -12.07
N HIS A 103 17.11 -0.06 -12.10
CA HIS A 103 16.29 -0.22 -10.90
C HIS A 103 16.07 -1.68 -10.52
N VAL A 104 15.93 -2.60 -11.49
CA VAL A 104 15.69 -4.02 -11.21
C VAL A 104 17.01 -4.80 -11.17
N LEU A 105 17.79 -4.77 -12.25
CA LEU A 105 19.04 -5.51 -12.39
C LEU A 105 20.25 -4.83 -11.71
N GLN A 106 20.14 -3.53 -11.41
CA GLN A 106 21.22 -2.70 -10.84
C GLN A 106 22.55 -2.74 -11.64
N GLU A 107 22.49 -2.98 -12.95
CA GLU A 107 23.66 -3.16 -13.82
C GLU A 107 24.24 -1.81 -14.31
N PRO A 108 25.45 -1.40 -13.88
CA PRO A 108 25.92 -0.04 -14.11
C PRO A 108 26.76 0.17 -15.39
N ASN A 109 27.26 -0.89 -16.05
CA ASN A 109 28.32 -0.78 -17.08
C ASN A 109 28.04 -1.59 -18.36
N VAL A 110 27.22 -1.07 -19.27
CA VAL A 110 27.23 -1.54 -20.67
C VAL A 110 26.93 -0.37 -21.63
N ASP A 111 27.56 -0.36 -22.80
CA ASP A 111 27.35 0.67 -23.82
C ASP A 111 25.92 0.62 -24.39
N ILE A 112 25.20 1.73 -24.26
CA ILE A 112 23.96 1.95 -25.00
C ILE A 112 24.41 2.38 -26.41
N LYS A 113 24.16 1.53 -27.42
CA LYS A 113 24.47 1.83 -28.84
C LYS A 113 24.12 3.29 -29.20
N ASP A 114 24.98 3.94 -29.98
CA ASP A 114 24.92 5.38 -30.28
C ASP A 114 23.54 5.87 -30.78
N GLU A 115 22.80 5.06 -31.54
CA GLU A 115 21.45 5.39 -32.02
C GLU A 115 20.43 5.65 -30.89
N LYS A 116 20.57 4.98 -29.74
CA LYS A 116 19.68 5.16 -28.57
C LYS A 116 20.03 6.39 -27.73
N THR A 117 21.20 7.01 -27.95
CA THR A 117 21.63 8.21 -27.20
C THR A 117 20.81 9.46 -27.55
N ALA A 118 20.22 9.52 -28.75
CA ALA A 118 19.34 10.60 -29.18
C ALA A 118 18.11 10.76 -28.26
N PHE A 119 17.60 9.65 -27.72
CA PHE A 119 16.46 9.62 -26.80
C PHE A 119 16.80 10.03 -25.36
N LEU A 120 18.07 10.32 -25.03
CA LEU A 120 18.47 10.93 -23.76
C LEU A 120 18.19 12.44 -23.69
N ASN A 121 17.79 13.03 -24.82
CA ASN A 121 17.29 14.41 -24.87
C ASN A 121 15.78 14.44 -24.70
N LEU A 122 15.30 15.37 -23.88
CA LEU A 122 13.86 15.55 -23.71
C LEU A 122 13.24 16.07 -25.01
N PRO A 123 12.08 15.54 -25.44
CA PRO A 123 11.35 16.10 -26.57
C PRO A 123 10.98 17.56 -26.31
N GLN A 124 10.74 18.31 -27.40
CA GLN A 124 10.25 19.68 -27.29
C GLN A 124 8.91 19.72 -26.57
N SER A 125 8.77 20.59 -25.58
CA SER A 125 7.53 20.77 -24.82
C SER A 125 6.69 21.93 -25.34
N LYS A 126 5.37 21.85 -25.13
CA LYS A 126 4.43 22.96 -25.31
C LYS A 126 3.97 23.45 -23.94
N THR A 127 4.24 24.71 -23.65
CA THR A 127 3.84 25.36 -22.39
C THR A 127 2.69 26.34 -22.62
N ILE A 128 1.76 26.36 -21.68
CA ILE A 128 0.66 27.33 -21.59
C ILE A 128 0.86 28.15 -20.32
N ASN A 129 0.87 29.48 -20.46
CA ASN A 129 1.10 30.40 -19.36
C ASN A 129 -0.21 31.00 -18.82
N ALA A 130 -0.34 31.12 -17.50
CA ALA A 130 -1.53 31.72 -16.87
C ALA A 130 -1.72 33.18 -17.30
N ASN A 131 -0.63 33.95 -17.43
CA ASN A 131 -0.66 35.34 -17.88
C ASN A 131 -1.19 35.47 -19.33
N GLU A 132 -0.84 34.53 -20.20
CA GLU A 132 -1.32 34.54 -21.59
C GLU A 132 -2.84 34.29 -21.66
N ILE A 133 -3.35 33.36 -20.85
CA ILE A 133 -4.79 33.12 -20.71
C ILE A 133 -5.49 34.36 -20.13
N ASP A 134 -4.94 34.96 -19.09
CA ASP A 134 -5.52 36.13 -18.44
C ASP A 134 -5.62 37.35 -19.38
N ILE A 135 -4.62 37.54 -20.24
CA ILE A 135 -4.61 38.58 -21.27
C ILE A 135 -5.60 38.27 -22.38
N ASN A 136 -5.51 37.08 -23.00
CA ASN A 136 -6.28 36.75 -24.20
C ASN A 136 -7.76 36.42 -23.93
N CYS A 137 -8.10 36.01 -22.71
CA CYS A 137 -9.48 35.93 -22.22
C CYS A 137 -10.02 37.30 -21.74
N MET A 138 -9.25 38.37 -21.89
CA MET A 138 -9.61 39.75 -21.51
C MET A 138 -9.88 39.97 -20.01
N HIS A 139 -9.56 39.00 -19.14
CA HIS A 139 -9.72 39.13 -17.68
C HIS A 139 -8.86 40.27 -17.12
N ARG A 140 -7.61 40.42 -17.60
CA ARG A 140 -6.75 41.56 -17.23
C ARG A 140 -7.38 42.91 -17.57
N LYS A 141 -7.95 43.03 -18.77
CA LYS A 141 -8.63 44.26 -19.23
C LYS A 141 -9.87 44.53 -18.39
N ASN A 142 -10.59 43.48 -17.97
CA ASN A 142 -11.76 43.61 -17.12
C ASN A 142 -11.42 44.11 -15.72
N ARG A 143 -10.36 43.56 -15.07
CA ARG A 143 -9.93 44.03 -13.75
C ARG A 143 -9.49 45.49 -13.77
N LYS A 144 -8.68 45.89 -14.76
CA LYS A 144 -8.30 47.30 -14.96
C LYS A 144 -9.51 48.23 -15.16
N HIS A 145 -10.52 47.77 -15.90
CA HIS A 145 -11.74 48.53 -16.09
C HIS A 145 -12.55 48.68 -14.78
N LEU A 146 -12.63 47.62 -13.97
CA LEU A 146 -13.28 47.67 -12.66
C LEU A 146 -12.54 48.61 -11.69
N GLU A 147 -11.21 48.55 -11.66
CA GLU A 147 -10.37 49.48 -10.89
C GLU A 147 -10.59 50.93 -11.33
N TRP A 148 -10.71 51.16 -12.64
CA TRP A 148 -11.04 52.48 -13.17
C TRP A 148 -12.43 52.94 -12.73
N LEU A 149 -13.46 52.07 -12.80
CA LEU A 149 -14.81 52.39 -12.34
C LEU A 149 -14.83 52.76 -10.86
N LYS A 150 -14.18 51.96 -10.01
CA LYS A 150 -14.04 52.25 -8.56
C LYS A 150 -13.43 53.63 -8.29
N LYS A 151 -12.50 54.09 -9.12
CA LYS A 151 -11.83 55.39 -8.96
C LYS A 151 -12.61 56.56 -9.54
N LYS A 152 -13.37 56.36 -10.61
CA LYS A 152 -13.91 57.45 -11.44
C LYS A 152 -15.42 57.66 -11.33
N THR A 153 -16.20 56.67 -10.90
CA THR A 153 -17.66 56.81 -10.74
C THR A 153 -18.05 57.04 -9.29
N SER A 154 -19.16 57.75 -9.05
CA SER A 154 -19.72 57.96 -7.71
C SER A 154 -20.06 56.64 -7.02
N GLN A 155 -20.81 55.77 -7.71
CA GLN A 155 -21.16 54.42 -7.24
C GLN A 155 -19.92 53.54 -6.96
N GLY A 156 -18.84 53.69 -7.74
CA GLY A 156 -17.60 52.94 -7.55
C GLY A 156 -16.80 53.40 -6.32
N LYS A 157 -16.79 54.71 -6.05
CA LYS A 157 -16.19 55.27 -4.83
C LYS A 157 -16.97 54.83 -3.59
N GLU A 158 -18.31 54.86 -3.66
CA GLU A 158 -19.18 54.35 -2.60
C GLU A 158 -18.93 52.86 -2.32
N ALA A 159 -18.86 52.03 -3.37
CA ALA A 159 -18.52 50.62 -3.23
C ALA A 159 -17.15 50.41 -2.55
N SER A 160 -16.15 51.23 -2.89
CA SER A 160 -14.82 51.16 -2.27
C SER A 160 -14.83 51.53 -0.78
N THR A 161 -15.63 52.54 -0.40
CA THR A 161 -15.82 52.89 1.03
C THR A 161 -16.56 51.80 1.81
N LEU A 162 -17.54 51.14 1.20
CA LEU A 162 -18.26 50.02 1.83
C LEU A 162 -17.35 48.80 2.02
N GLU A 163 -16.49 48.50 1.04
CA GLU A 163 -15.48 47.43 1.18
C GLU A 163 -14.51 47.69 2.34
N ALA A 164 -14.01 48.92 2.47
CA ALA A 164 -13.14 49.31 3.59
C ALA A 164 -13.86 49.24 4.95
N LYS A 165 -15.19 49.47 4.97
CA LYS A 165 -16.02 49.30 6.18
C LYS A 165 -16.17 47.82 6.54
N LEU A 166 -16.35 46.94 5.56
CA LEU A 166 -16.45 45.49 5.75
C LEU A 166 -15.14 44.86 6.22
N GLU A 167 -14.00 45.34 5.73
CA GLU A 167 -12.67 44.88 6.17
C GLU A 167 -12.46 45.08 7.68
N LYS A 168 -13.04 46.15 8.24
CA LYS A 168 -13.00 46.45 9.69
C LYS A 168 -14.03 45.67 10.50
N ALA A 169 -15.08 45.14 9.88
CA ALA A 169 -16.18 44.42 10.53
C ALA A 169 -16.02 42.90 10.35
N SER A 170 -14.91 42.34 10.85
CA SER A 170 -14.59 40.92 10.65
C SER A 170 -15.32 40.00 11.63
N PHE A 171 -15.96 38.94 11.11
CA PHE A 171 -16.57 37.89 11.92
C PHE A 171 -15.56 37.13 12.78
N SER A 172 -14.35 36.89 12.27
CA SER A 172 -13.32 36.13 12.97
C SER A 172 -12.60 36.92 14.06
N ALA A 173 -12.81 38.24 14.10
CA ALA A 173 -12.21 39.14 15.10
C ALA A 173 -13.22 39.55 16.20
N SER A 174 -14.44 39.01 16.16
CA SER A 174 -15.48 39.34 17.14
C SER A 174 -15.23 38.60 18.46
N ASN A 175 -15.18 39.32 19.58
CA ASN A 175 -14.84 38.76 20.90
C ASN A 175 -16.07 38.40 21.75
N ASN A 176 -17.26 38.85 21.35
CA ASN A 176 -18.52 38.53 22.02
C ASN A 176 -19.70 38.49 21.03
N VAL A 177 -20.86 38.06 21.54
CA VAL A 177 -22.07 37.84 20.73
C VAL A 177 -22.64 39.17 20.23
N GLU A 178 -22.58 40.24 21.02
CA GLU A 178 -23.06 41.56 20.64
C GLU A 178 -22.23 42.16 19.48
N GLU A 179 -20.91 42.02 19.54
CA GLU A 179 -19.99 42.46 18.48
C GLU A 179 -20.20 41.66 17.20
N PHE A 180 -20.42 40.35 17.30
CA PHE A 180 -20.76 39.51 16.15
C PHE A 180 -22.08 39.95 15.50
N GLN A 181 -23.13 40.18 16.29
CA GLN A 181 -24.43 40.65 15.79
C GLN A 181 -24.33 42.03 15.14
N GLN A 182 -23.53 42.93 15.70
CA GLN A 182 -23.29 44.25 15.13
C GLN A 182 -22.53 44.15 13.80
N ASN A 183 -21.50 43.31 13.72
CA ASN A 183 -20.78 43.05 12.48
C ASN A 183 -21.71 42.43 11.43
N TYR A 184 -22.58 41.48 11.81
CA TYR A 184 -23.58 40.89 10.92
C TYR A 184 -24.51 41.93 10.29
N ARG A 185 -25.03 42.88 11.09
CA ARG A 185 -25.88 43.98 10.58
C ARG A 185 -25.13 44.88 9.59
N ILE A 186 -23.85 45.17 9.85
CA ILE A 186 -23.00 45.95 8.92
C ILE A 186 -22.82 45.22 7.59
N HIS A 187 -22.62 43.90 7.63
CA HIS A 187 -22.52 43.06 6.43
C HIS A 187 -23.83 43.07 5.63
N GLU A 188 -24.98 42.96 6.30
CA GLU A 188 -26.28 42.99 5.64
C GLU A 188 -26.54 44.32 4.91
N ASP A 189 -26.28 45.46 5.57
CA ASP A 189 -26.47 46.80 5.01
C ASP A 189 -25.55 47.06 3.80
N CYS A 190 -24.27 46.70 3.91
CA CYS A 190 -23.31 46.88 2.82
C CYS A 190 -23.62 45.95 1.63
N SER A 191 -24.12 44.73 1.87
CA SER A 191 -24.39 43.73 0.84
C SER A 191 -25.37 44.22 -0.23
N LYS A 192 -26.44 44.90 0.17
CA LYS A 192 -27.47 45.42 -0.77
C LYS A 192 -26.88 46.44 -1.75
N LYS A 193 -26.06 47.37 -1.25
CA LYS A 193 -25.42 48.43 -2.04
C LYS A 193 -24.25 47.91 -2.88
N LEU A 194 -23.47 46.97 -2.36
CA LEU A 194 -22.42 46.32 -3.14
C LEU A 194 -23.02 45.49 -4.28
N ARG A 195 -24.15 44.80 -4.04
CA ARG A 195 -24.81 44.01 -5.08
C ARG A 195 -25.26 44.85 -6.27
N SER A 196 -25.75 46.08 -6.07
CA SER A 196 -26.17 46.96 -7.18
C SER A 196 -24.99 47.36 -8.08
N PHE A 197 -23.80 47.58 -7.51
CA PHE A 197 -22.57 47.86 -8.26
C PHE A 197 -21.94 46.60 -8.89
N TYR A 198 -21.93 45.49 -8.16
CA TYR A 198 -21.33 44.22 -8.58
C TYR A 198 -22.20 43.36 -9.48
N SER A 199 -23.49 43.64 -9.58
CA SER A 199 -24.46 42.86 -10.36
C SER A 199 -25.26 43.72 -11.32
N SER A 200 -24.77 44.91 -11.67
CA SER A 200 -25.43 45.79 -12.64
C SER A 200 -25.57 45.12 -14.01
N SER A 201 -26.63 45.46 -14.75
CA SER A 201 -26.92 44.89 -16.08
C SER A 201 -25.75 45.05 -17.06
N ASN A 202 -25.11 46.22 -17.08
CA ASN A 202 -23.91 46.50 -17.88
C ASN A 202 -22.75 45.56 -17.53
N ARG A 203 -22.58 45.25 -16.24
CA ARG A 203 -21.53 44.35 -15.77
C ARG A 203 -21.86 42.90 -16.08
N ALA A 204 -23.12 42.50 -15.91
CA ALA A 204 -23.60 41.17 -16.29
C ALA A 204 -23.36 40.89 -17.78
N SER A 205 -23.73 41.83 -18.66
CA SER A 205 -23.48 41.74 -20.12
C SER A 205 -21.99 41.64 -20.44
N ARG A 206 -21.15 42.42 -19.75
CA ARG A 206 -19.68 42.36 -19.91
C ARG A 206 -19.11 41.03 -19.44
N LEU A 207 -19.58 40.49 -18.31
CA LEU A 207 -19.16 39.18 -17.81
C LEU A 207 -19.55 38.06 -18.78
N GLN A 208 -20.75 38.10 -19.35
CA GLN A 208 -21.19 37.18 -20.39
C GLN A 208 -20.28 37.24 -21.62
N SER A 209 -19.90 38.45 -22.07
CA SER A 209 -18.95 38.63 -23.18
C SER A 209 -17.57 38.03 -22.87
N LEU A 210 -17.10 38.17 -21.62
CA LEU A 210 -15.84 37.58 -21.16
C LEU A 210 -15.90 36.05 -21.11
N GLU A 211 -17.03 35.47 -20.71
CA GLU A 211 -17.23 34.02 -20.73
C GLU A 211 -17.18 33.45 -22.16
N ILE A 212 -17.82 34.12 -23.11
CA ILE A 212 -17.75 33.76 -24.54
C ILE A 212 -16.31 33.85 -25.04
N GLN A 213 -15.60 34.94 -24.74
CA GLN A 213 -14.22 35.13 -25.16
C GLN A 213 -13.29 34.08 -24.54
N LYS A 214 -13.47 33.78 -23.24
CA LYS A 214 -12.75 32.71 -22.54
C LYS A 214 -12.97 31.38 -23.23
N LYS A 215 -14.22 31.00 -23.51
CA LYS A 215 -14.55 29.75 -24.21
C LYS A 215 -13.90 29.66 -25.59
N LYS A 216 -13.95 30.74 -26.39
CA LYS A 216 -13.30 30.81 -27.70
C LYS A 216 -11.78 30.63 -27.60
N TYR A 217 -11.13 31.34 -26.69
CA TYR A 217 -9.67 31.27 -26.53
C TYR A 217 -9.19 29.91 -25.99
N LEU A 218 -9.87 29.36 -24.99
CA LEU A 218 -9.52 28.04 -24.43
C LEU A 218 -9.68 26.91 -25.47
N ASN A 219 -10.69 26.98 -26.35
CA ASN A 219 -10.81 26.05 -27.47
C ASN A 219 -9.66 26.22 -28.49
N LYS A 220 -9.28 27.46 -28.80
CA LYS A 220 -8.17 27.75 -29.73
C LYS A 220 -6.84 27.20 -29.20
N ILE A 221 -6.51 27.47 -27.94
CA ILE A 221 -5.21 27.07 -27.37
C ILE A 221 -5.10 25.55 -27.20
N THR A 222 -6.19 24.87 -26.81
CA THR A 222 -6.21 23.40 -26.71
C THR A 222 -6.12 22.75 -28.09
N ALA A 223 -6.73 23.33 -29.13
CA ALA A 223 -6.55 22.85 -30.51
C ALA A 223 -5.10 23.02 -31.00
N GLN A 224 -4.46 24.16 -30.70
CA GLN A 224 -3.04 24.38 -31.02
C GLN A 224 -2.12 23.41 -30.29
N GLU A 225 -2.42 23.09 -29.03
CA GLU A 225 -1.69 22.10 -28.25
C GLU A 225 -1.82 20.69 -28.86
N ARG A 226 -3.03 20.24 -29.22
CA ARG A 226 -3.22 18.94 -29.90
C ARG A 226 -2.48 18.87 -31.24
N LYS A 227 -2.50 19.96 -32.02
CA LYS A 227 -1.75 20.04 -33.28
C LYS A 227 -0.24 19.94 -33.07
N PHE A 228 0.27 20.52 -31.99
CA PHE A 228 1.68 20.39 -31.61
C PHE A 228 2.03 18.93 -31.24
N LEU A 229 1.20 18.30 -30.39
CA LEU A 229 1.45 16.94 -29.90
C LEU A 229 1.33 15.86 -30.99
N THR A 230 0.65 16.17 -32.09
CA THR A 230 0.49 15.27 -33.26
C THR A 230 1.42 15.62 -34.42
N LYS A 231 2.31 16.63 -34.28
CA LYS A 231 3.15 17.13 -35.38
C LYS A 231 4.10 16.10 -35.98
N THR A 232 4.54 15.12 -35.19
CA THR A 232 5.42 14.02 -35.63
C THR A 232 4.68 12.88 -36.34
N ASN A 233 3.36 12.98 -36.47
CA ASN A 233 2.47 11.93 -36.98
C ASN A 233 2.09 12.23 -38.44
N THR A 234 3.09 12.28 -39.34
CA THR A 234 2.91 12.61 -40.77
C THR A 234 3.14 11.35 -41.62
N GLY A 235 2.07 10.78 -42.17
CA GLY A 235 2.09 9.57 -43.00
C GLY A 235 0.69 8.98 -43.22
N ALA A 236 0.61 7.87 -43.95
CA ALA A 236 -0.64 7.13 -44.22
C ALA A 236 -1.26 6.48 -42.96
N ASP A 237 -0.45 6.18 -41.95
CA ASP A 237 -0.87 5.62 -40.65
C ASP A 237 -1.05 6.70 -39.58
N LYS A 238 -2.11 7.50 -39.69
CA LYS A 238 -2.41 8.57 -38.72
C LYS A 238 -2.92 7.99 -37.39
N LYS A 239 -2.03 7.89 -36.39
CA LYS A 239 -2.36 7.43 -35.04
C LYS A 239 -3.20 8.43 -34.23
N GLN A 240 -4.08 7.96 -33.35
CA GLN A 240 -4.89 8.82 -32.48
C GLN A 240 -4.05 9.35 -31.30
N LEU A 241 -4.33 10.56 -30.81
CA LEU A 241 -3.64 11.09 -29.62
C LEU A 241 -4.29 10.55 -28.32
N LEU A 242 -3.47 10.04 -27.41
CA LEU A 242 -3.82 9.72 -26.03
C LEU A 242 -3.04 10.62 -25.07
N MET A 243 -3.74 11.39 -24.24
CA MET A 243 -3.13 12.35 -23.32
C MET A 243 -3.19 11.86 -21.88
N PHE A 244 -2.06 11.84 -21.18
CA PHE A 244 -1.98 11.60 -19.74
C PHE A 244 -1.85 12.94 -19.00
N ILE A 245 -2.84 13.28 -18.16
CA ILE A 245 -2.88 14.56 -17.44
C ILE A 245 -2.84 14.29 -15.94
N ARG A 246 -1.94 14.99 -15.24
CA ARG A 246 -1.79 14.87 -13.79
C ARG A 246 -3.02 15.40 -13.04
N ASP A 247 -3.54 14.60 -12.10
CA ASP A 247 -4.60 15.05 -11.20
C ASP A 247 -4.09 16.11 -10.21
N ARG A 248 -4.79 17.25 -10.15
CA ARG A 248 -4.52 18.34 -9.19
C ARG A 248 -5.79 18.97 -8.59
N GLY A 249 -6.96 18.35 -8.75
CA GLY A 249 -8.19 18.69 -8.00
C GLY A 249 -8.76 20.12 -8.07
N ARG A 250 -8.11 21.11 -8.71
CA ARG A 250 -8.49 22.53 -8.59
C ARG A 250 -9.12 23.18 -9.83
N SER A 251 -9.10 22.55 -11.02
CA SER A 251 -9.96 22.90 -12.17
C SER A 251 -9.77 21.90 -13.32
N ARG A 252 -10.83 21.20 -13.74
CA ARG A 252 -10.79 20.12 -14.76
C ARG A 252 -11.10 20.57 -16.21
N TRP A 253 -10.98 21.86 -16.50
CA TRP A 253 -11.42 22.42 -17.78
C TRP A 253 -10.60 21.90 -18.96
N LYS A 254 -9.30 21.65 -18.76
CA LYS A 254 -8.36 21.29 -19.84
C LYS A 254 -8.65 19.86 -20.31
N GLU A 255 -8.84 18.96 -19.35
CA GLU A 255 -9.16 17.56 -19.56
C GLU A 255 -10.51 17.43 -20.28
N GLN A 256 -11.51 18.20 -19.85
CA GLN A 256 -12.82 18.25 -20.50
C GLN A 256 -12.77 18.78 -21.95
N LEU A 257 -11.95 19.79 -22.24
CA LEU A 257 -11.84 20.33 -23.61
C LEU A 257 -11.09 19.38 -24.55
N HIS A 258 -10.06 18.69 -24.06
CA HIS A 258 -9.35 17.68 -24.82
C HIS A 258 -10.20 16.42 -25.01
N GLY A 259 -10.91 15.96 -23.98
CA GLY A 259 -11.79 14.79 -24.01
C GLY A 259 -12.90 14.85 -25.05
N LYS A 260 -13.25 16.03 -25.57
CA LYS A 260 -14.19 16.20 -26.69
C LYS A 260 -13.63 15.77 -28.06
N HIS A 261 -12.32 15.58 -28.17
CA HIS A 261 -11.63 15.37 -29.45
C HIS A 261 -10.63 14.21 -29.41
N VAL A 262 -10.11 13.87 -28.24
CA VAL A 262 -9.07 12.84 -28.04
C VAL A 262 -9.34 12.08 -26.75
N ASN A 263 -8.65 10.94 -26.57
CA ASN A 263 -8.68 10.23 -25.30
C ASN A 263 -7.78 10.94 -24.28
N VAL A 264 -8.29 11.15 -23.07
CA VAL A 264 -7.57 11.77 -21.96
C VAL A 264 -7.63 10.84 -20.75
N CYS A 265 -6.47 10.40 -20.25
CA CYS A 265 -6.35 9.64 -19.02
C CYS A 265 -5.84 10.53 -17.88
N ILE A 266 -6.60 10.60 -16.80
CA ILE A 266 -6.17 11.25 -15.56
C ILE A 266 -5.27 10.28 -14.81
N THR A 267 -4.07 10.72 -14.47
CA THR A 267 -3.08 9.89 -13.76
C THR A 267 -2.56 10.59 -12.51
N ASN A 268 -2.18 9.77 -11.54
CA ASN A 268 -1.54 10.24 -10.33
C ASN A 268 -0.11 10.72 -10.63
N GLY A 269 0.22 11.92 -10.18
CA GLY A 269 1.55 12.50 -10.32
C GLY A 269 2.53 12.15 -9.20
N HIS A 270 2.29 11.08 -8.44
CA HIS A 270 3.17 10.68 -7.33
C HIS A 270 4.61 10.47 -7.83
N MET A 271 5.58 11.11 -7.17
CA MET A 271 7.02 11.10 -7.47
C MET A 271 7.45 11.46 -8.91
N THR A 272 6.52 11.72 -9.85
CA THR A 272 6.80 12.07 -11.26
C THR A 272 7.70 13.31 -11.42
N SER A 273 7.63 14.27 -10.50
CA SER A 273 8.48 15.46 -10.49
C SER A 273 9.73 15.35 -9.62
N GLN A 274 9.98 14.18 -9.01
CA GLN A 274 11.09 13.95 -8.07
C GLN A 274 11.97 12.78 -8.49
N THR A 275 11.54 11.95 -9.45
CA THR A 275 12.26 10.75 -9.88
C THR A 275 12.85 10.95 -11.27
N CYS A 276 14.11 10.53 -11.46
CA CYS A 276 14.78 10.53 -12.74
C CYS A 276 14.19 9.44 -13.64
N ILE A 277 13.62 9.78 -14.79
CA ILE A 277 13.06 8.78 -15.72
C ILE A 277 14.11 7.90 -16.43
N TYR A 278 15.40 8.15 -16.18
CA TYR A 278 16.49 7.40 -16.82
C TYR A 278 17.17 6.43 -15.86
N CYS A 279 17.44 6.84 -14.62
CA CYS A 279 18.03 5.97 -13.60
C CYS A 279 17.06 5.59 -12.47
N TYR A 280 15.85 6.15 -12.48
CA TYR A 280 14.78 5.89 -11.51
C TYR A 280 15.12 6.17 -10.05
N GLN A 281 16.14 6.99 -9.81
CA GLN A 281 16.51 7.52 -8.51
C GLN A 281 16.00 8.95 -8.31
N LYS A 282 16.00 9.41 -7.05
CA LYS A 282 15.57 10.76 -6.67
C LYS A 282 16.46 11.83 -7.31
N LEU A 283 15.83 12.89 -7.82
CA LEU A 283 16.49 14.05 -8.44
C LEU A 283 16.78 15.14 -7.41
N CYS A 284 17.78 15.96 -7.72
CA CYS A 284 18.14 17.12 -6.91
C CYS A 284 18.03 18.42 -7.72
N HIS A 285 17.89 19.56 -7.05
CA HIS A 285 18.00 20.87 -7.70
C HIS A 285 19.48 21.26 -7.85
N PRO A 286 19.91 21.72 -9.04
CA PRO A 286 21.26 22.24 -9.19
C PRO A 286 21.41 23.56 -8.44
N LYS A 287 22.61 23.80 -7.90
CA LYS A 287 22.96 25.02 -7.18
C LYS A 287 23.87 25.88 -8.06
N ALA A 288 23.57 27.17 -8.16
CA ALA A 288 24.42 28.17 -8.79
C ALA A 288 24.98 29.11 -7.73
N MET A 289 26.26 29.45 -7.86
CA MET A 289 26.89 30.50 -7.07
C MET A 289 26.57 31.85 -7.69
N LEU A 290 25.89 32.73 -6.95
CA LEU A 290 25.54 34.08 -7.38
C LEU A 290 26.21 35.11 -6.49
N THR A 291 26.80 36.15 -7.08
CA THR A 291 27.30 37.29 -6.33
C THR A 291 26.14 38.24 -6.04
N LYS A 292 25.73 38.34 -4.77
CA LYS A 292 24.77 39.34 -4.30
C LYS A 292 25.48 40.27 -3.32
N LYS A 293 25.49 41.57 -3.61
CA LYS A 293 26.12 42.60 -2.75
C LYS A 293 27.57 42.24 -2.36
N ASN A 294 28.40 41.88 -3.34
CA ASN A 294 29.80 41.46 -3.16
C ASN A 294 30.03 40.20 -2.28
N LYS A 295 28.99 39.43 -1.97
CA LYS A 295 29.10 38.12 -1.31
C LYS A 295 28.64 37.01 -2.26
N GLN A 296 29.39 35.91 -2.27
CA GLN A 296 28.98 34.71 -2.99
C GLN A 296 27.88 33.99 -2.19
N VAL A 297 26.75 33.71 -2.84
CA VAL A 297 25.60 33.02 -2.26
C VAL A 297 25.21 31.85 -3.16
N SER A 298 25.20 30.65 -2.61
CA SER A 298 24.67 29.45 -3.29
C SER A 298 23.15 29.52 -3.34
N GLN A 299 22.57 29.48 -4.55
CA GLN A 299 21.12 29.49 -4.76
C GLN A 299 20.67 28.30 -5.62
N GLU A 300 19.61 27.62 -5.20
CA GLU A 300 19.00 26.53 -5.96
C GLU A 300 18.24 27.03 -7.20
N ILE A 301 18.43 26.35 -8.33
CA ILE A 301 17.73 26.59 -9.58
C ILE A 301 16.46 25.73 -9.61
N LYS A 302 15.36 26.27 -9.09
CA LYS A 302 14.07 25.56 -8.94
C LYS A 302 13.42 25.10 -10.25
N GLY A 303 13.82 25.66 -11.40
CA GLY A 303 13.32 25.32 -12.73
C GLY A 303 14.02 24.12 -13.39
N ALA A 304 15.10 23.63 -12.80
CA ALA A 304 15.90 22.53 -13.32
C ALA A 304 16.00 21.39 -12.30
N LEU A 305 16.15 20.17 -12.80
CA LEU A 305 16.45 18.98 -12.03
C LEU A 305 17.70 18.31 -12.57
N MET A 306 18.52 17.78 -11.66
CA MET A 306 19.79 17.13 -11.97
C MET A 306 19.77 15.69 -11.43
N CYS A 307 20.18 14.76 -12.28
CA CYS A 307 20.55 13.40 -11.86
C CYS A 307 21.99 13.43 -11.31
N VAL A 308 22.19 12.90 -10.10
CA VAL A 308 23.50 12.87 -9.43
C VAL A 308 24.13 11.49 -9.40
N ASN A 309 23.51 10.49 -10.03
CA ASN A 309 24.03 9.13 -10.04
C ASN A 309 25.31 9.04 -10.90
N PRO A 310 26.50 8.82 -10.31
CA PRO A 310 27.76 8.84 -11.06
C PRO A 310 27.87 7.68 -12.05
N LYS A 311 27.07 6.63 -11.88
CA LYS A 311 27.01 5.46 -12.75
C LYS A 311 26.20 5.71 -14.03
N PHE A 312 25.52 6.85 -14.15
CA PHE A 312 24.67 7.16 -15.30
C PHE A 312 25.40 7.88 -16.45
N MET A 313 25.17 7.43 -17.69
CA MET A 313 25.78 7.97 -18.91
C MET A 313 25.57 9.49 -19.08
N ALA A 314 24.37 10.04 -18.76
CA ALA A 314 24.19 11.48 -18.91
C ALA A 314 24.95 12.31 -17.86
N VAL A 315 25.35 11.71 -16.73
CA VAL A 315 26.28 12.33 -15.77
C VAL A 315 27.68 12.30 -16.37
N LYS A 316 28.10 11.16 -16.91
CA LYS A 316 29.39 11.01 -17.63
C LYS A 316 29.52 11.94 -18.85
N SER A 317 28.41 12.23 -19.53
CA SER A 317 28.37 13.10 -20.71
C SER A 317 28.06 14.58 -20.38
N GLY A 318 28.00 14.99 -19.11
CA GLY A 318 27.71 16.37 -18.69
C GLY A 318 26.29 16.88 -19.00
N ARG A 319 25.32 15.99 -19.27
CA ARG A 319 23.93 16.30 -19.68
C ARG A 319 22.89 15.93 -18.61
N SER A 320 23.31 15.87 -17.34
CA SER A 320 22.49 15.40 -16.22
C SER A 320 21.39 16.36 -15.78
N THR A 321 21.48 17.64 -16.20
CA THR A 321 20.51 18.69 -15.86
C THR A 321 19.45 18.82 -16.95
N LYS A 322 18.17 18.80 -16.56
CA LYS A 322 17.02 18.89 -17.47
C LYS A 322 15.96 19.86 -16.93
N SER A 323 15.09 20.35 -17.82
CA SER A 323 13.90 21.14 -17.43
C SER A 323 12.99 20.30 -16.54
N ARG A 324 12.65 20.83 -15.36
CA ARG A 324 11.79 20.15 -14.38
C ARG A 324 10.43 19.83 -14.98
N ASP A 325 9.80 20.81 -15.60
CA ASP A 325 8.41 20.70 -16.05
C ASP A 325 8.30 19.73 -17.24
N ALA A 326 9.27 19.73 -18.16
CA ALA A 326 9.29 18.79 -19.28
C ALA A 326 9.59 17.34 -18.82
N LEU A 327 10.52 17.18 -17.87
CA LEU A 327 10.85 15.87 -17.29
C LEU A 327 9.65 15.27 -16.53
N SER A 328 9.00 16.09 -15.69
CA SER A 328 7.76 15.73 -14.96
C SER A 328 6.64 15.33 -15.92
N SER A 329 6.43 16.10 -16.99
CA SER A 329 5.43 15.76 -18.03
C SER A 329 5.69 14.39 -18.65
N LEU A 330 6.95 14.08 -18.96
CA LEU A 330 7.33 12.79 -19.53
C LEU A 330 7.17 11.64 -18.51
N ALA A 331 7.50 11.87 -17.24
CA ALA A 331 7.26 10.91 -16.16
C ALA A 331 5.77 10.61 -15.94
N ILE A 332 4.90 11.62 -16.08
CA ILE A 332 3.43 11.48 -16.03
C ILE A 332 2.94 10.58 -17.16
N SER A 333 3.43 10.74 -18.39
CA SER A 333 3.09 9.82 -19.48
C SER A 333 3.59 8.40 -19.24
N LEU A 334 4.80 8.22 -18.68
CA LEU A 334 5.32 6.90 -18.35
C LEU A 334 4.44 6.21 -17.32
N SER A 335 4.16 6.88 -16.21
CA SER A 335 3.31 6.38 -15.12
C SER A 335 1.92 6.01 -15.60
N GLY A 336 1.25 6.95 -16.30
CA GLY A 336 -0.09 6.74 -16.83
C GLY A 336 -0.17 5.65 -17.90
N LEU A 337 0.80 5.58 -18.80
CA LEU A 337 0.81 4.53 -19.83
C LEU A 337 1.05 3.15 -19.23
N THR A 338 1.96 3.00 -18.26
CA THR A 338 2.11 1.73 -17.55
C THR A 338 0.82 1.34 -16.83
N GLN A 339 0.18 2.30 -16.14
CA GLN A 339 -1.09 2.06 -15.47
C GLN A 339 -2.15 1.51 -16.44
N CYS A 340 -2.32 2.13 -17.61
CA CYS A 340 -3.32 1.70 -18.58
C CYS A 340 -2.93 0.45 -19.40
N LEU A 341 -1.69 -0.01 -19.37
CA LEU A 341 -1.29 -1.23 -20.08
C LEU A 341 -1.35 -2.46 -19.20
N ILE A 342 -1.00 -2.32 -17.93
CA ILE A 342 -0.82 -3.46 -17.01
C ILE A 342 -1.58 -3.34 -15.69
N GLY A 343 -2.29 -2.24 -15.46
CA GLY A 343 -3.06 -2.01 -14.24
C GLY A 343 -2.24 -1.42 -13.08
N SER A 344 -0.97 -1.05 -13.29
CA SER A 344 -0.13 -0.42 -12.27
C SER A 344 0.93 0.53 -12.87
N PRO A 345 1.37 1.59 -12.16
CA PRO A 345 2.48 2.42 -12.60
C PRO A 345 3.81 1.74 -12.28
N LEU A 346 4.92 2.20 -12.87
CA LEU A 346 6.24 1.74 -12.42
C LEU A 346 6.42 2.02 -10.91
N PRO A 347 7.09 1.14 -10.14
CA PRO A 347 7.25 1.28 -8.70
C PRO A 347 7.79 2.64 -8.23
N PRO A 348 8.76 3.29 -8.91
CA PRO A 348 9.22 4.63 -8.54
C PRO A 348 8.17 5.75 -8.65
N PHE A 349 7.03 5.47 -9.31
CA PHE A 349 5.88 6.36 -9.45
C PHE A 349 4.65 5.85 -8.68
N ALA A 350 4.70 4.66 -8.09
CA ALA A 350 3.63 4.11 -7.26
C ALA A 350 3.59 4.79 -5.88
N GLN A 351 2.39 4.98 -5.32
CA GLN A 351 2.20 5.56 -3.98
C GLN A 351 2.54 4.59 -2.85
N SER A 352 2.30 3.31 -3.06
CA SER A 352 2.73 2.21 -2.19
C SER A 352 3.99 1.57 -2.78
N GLN A 353 4.95 1.20 -1.93
CA GLN A 353 6.06 0.34 -2.35
C GLN A 353 5.44 -1.02 -2.72
N THR A 354 5.21 -1.23 -4.02
CA THR A 354 4.90 -2.57 -4.54
C THR A 354 6.16 -3.40 -4.41
N SER A 355 6.14 -4.42 -3.57
CA SER A 355 7.30 -5.22 -3.21
C SER A 355 7.88 -6.04 -4.37
N GLN A 356 7.20 -6.15 -5.51
CA GLN A 356 7.74 -6.77 -6.72
C GLN A 356 6.98 -6.30 -7.97
N PHE A 357 7.65 -5.66 -8.92
CA PHE A 357 7.14 -5.54 -10.28
C PHE A 357 7.40 -6.87 -10.98
N ASN A 358 6.35 -7.67 -11.18
CA ASN A 358 6.47 -9.04 -11.65
C ASN A 358 7.12 -9.09 -13.05
N THR A 359 8.11 -9.97 -13.27
CA THR A 359 8.83 -10.05 -14.55
C THR A 359 7.91 -10.45 -15.71
N ASP A 360 6.85 -11.20 -15.42
CA ASP A 360 5.78 -11.53 -16.38
C ASP A 360 4.97 -10.31 -16.84
N THR A 361 4.80 -9.32 -15.95
CA THR A 361 4.14 -8.05 -16.25
C THR A 361 5.03 -7.17 -17.13
N PHE A 362 6.35 -7.24 -16.93
CA PHE A 362 7.35 -6.59 -17.79
C PHE A 362 7.42 -7.21 -19.20
N ASN A 363 7.39 -8.55 -19.28
CA ASN A 363 7.31 -9.24 -20.58
C ASN A 363 6.03 -8.84 -21.31
N LYS A 364 4.87 -8.84 -20.64
CA LYS A 364 3.59 -8.35 -21.22
C LYS A 364 3.69 -6.91 -21.75
N LEU A 365 4.40 -5.99 -21.07
CA LEU A 365 4.64 -4.61 -21.53
C LEU A 365 5.44 -4.56 -22.84
N LEU A 366 6.44 -5.41 -23.01
CA LEU A 366 7.24 -5.48 -24.22
C LEU A 366 6.43 -6.07 -25.39
N TRP A 367 5.66 -7.14 -25.14
CA TRP A 367 4.82 -7.79 -26.15
C TRP A 367 3.72 -6.88 -26.73
N SER A 368 3.16 -5.97 -25.93
CA SER A 368 2.09 -5.04 -26.38
C SER A 368 2.50 -4.06 -27.49
N PHE A 369 3.79 -3.95 -27.81
CA PHE A 369 4.31 -3.03 -28.85
C PHE A 369 5.10 -3.74 -29.97
N VAL A 370 5.13 -5.07 -30.00
CA VAL A 370 5.85 -5.84 -31.05
C VAL A 370 4.89 -6.15 -32.20
N PRO A 371 5.21 -5.79 -33.47
CA PRO A 371 4.49 -6.31 -34.63
C PRO A 371 4.62 -7.84 -34.68
N ALA A 372 3.56 -8.55 -35.07
CA ALA A 372 3.45 -10.01 -35.02
C ALA A 372 4.46 -10.82 -35.87
N ARG A 373 5.60 -10.25 -36.29
CA ARG A 373 6.54 -10.87 -37.23
C ARG A 373 8.00 -11.04 -36.78
N ASP A 374 8.41 -10.51 -35.62
CA ASP A 374 9.78 -10.71 -35.14
C ASP A 374 9.80 -11.60 -33.89
N TYR A 375 9.54 -12.89 -34.11
CA TYR A 375 9.99 -13.96 -33.23
C TYR A 375 11.48 -14.18 -33.53
N LEU A 376 12.37 -13.98 -32.55
CA LEU A 376 13.49 -14.88 -32.20
C LEU A 376 14.48 -14.20 -31.22
N THR A 377 14.71 -14.93 -30.12
CA THR A 377 15.96 -15.03 -29.33
C THR A 377 16.61 -13.76 -28.76
N SER A 378 16.47 -13.54 -27.45
CA SER A 378 17.63 -13.56 -26.52
C SER A 378 17.18 -13.36 -25.06
N THR A 379 17.34 -14.42 -24.26
CA THR A 379 17.76 -14.47 -22.84
C THR A 379 17.41 -13.29 -21.93
N LEU A 380 16.40 -13.44 -21.07
CA LEU A 380 16.25 -12.73 -19.78
C LEU A 380 15.34 -13.56 -18.86
N CYS A 381 15.88 -14.00 -17.72
CA CYS A 381 15.22 -14.87 -16.74
C CYS A 381 13.88 -14.30 -16.26
N ALA A 382 12.80 -15.04 -16.44
CA ALA A 382 11.50 -14.76 -15.84
C ALA A 382 11.51 -15.19 -14.37
N HIS A 383 11.24 -14.27 -13.44
CA HIS A 383 10.86 -14.66 -12.08
C HIS A 383 9.44 -15.23 -12.13
N THR A 384 9.34 -16.56 -12.18
CA THR A 384 8.11 -17.32 -11.97
C THR A 384 7.67 -17.19 -10.51
N ILE A 385 6.40 -16.84 -10.25
CA ILE A 385 5.81 -16.98 -8.92
C ILE A 385 5.71 -18.48 -8.64
N VAL A 386 6.42 -18.91 -7.61
CA VAL A 386 6.37 -20.29 -7.11
C VAL A 386 5.38 -20.35 -5.97
N VAL A 387 4.50 -21.34 -5.99
CA VAL A 387 3.53 -21.61 -4.92
C VAL A 387 3.86 -22.94 -4.29
N LEU A 388 3.90 -22.99 -2.96
CA LEU A 388 3.98 -24.21 -2.17
C LEU A 388 2.60 -24.51 -1.59
N TRP A 389 2.18 -25.76 -1.62
CA TRP A 389 0.93 -26.20 -1.02
C TRP A 389 1.17 -27.48 -0.24
N LEU A 390 0.81 -27.46 1.05
CA LEU A 390 0.84 -28.63 1.91
C LEU A 390 -0.56 -29.24 1.98
N ASP A 391 -0.72 -30.47 1.50
CA ASP A 391 -1.89 -31.27 1.80
C ASP A 391 -1.72 -31.94 3.17
N ALA A 392 -2.34 -31.34 4.18
CA ALA A 392 -2.26 -31.81 5.56
C ALA A 392 -2.85 -33.21 5.79
N ASN A 393 -3.76 -33.68 4.92
CA ASN A 393 -4.34 -35.03 5.06
C ASN A 393 -3.39 -36.12 4.57
N SER A 394 -2.65 -35.84 3.49
CA SER A 394 -1.72 -36.80 2.88
C SER A 394 -0.26 -36.55 3.29
N HIS A 395 -0.01 -35.53 4.11
CA HIS A 395 1.32 -35.09 4.54
C HIS A 395 2.28 -34.83 3.36
N THR A 396 1.73 -34.39 2.23
CA THR A 396 2.46 -34.24 0.97
C THR A 396 2.61 -32.77 0.60
N LEU A 397 3.84 -32.35 0.29
CA LEU A 397 4.12 -31.01 -0.22
C LEU A 397 4.10 -31.00 -1.75
N TYR A 398 3.40 -30.02 -2.31
CA TYR A 398 3.37 -29.74 -3.74
C TYR A 398 3.98 -28.38 -4.04
N ARG A 399 4.58 -28.27 -5.22
CA ARG A 399 5.18 -27.04 -5.74
C ARG A 399 4.67 -26.76 -7.15
N SER A 400 4.28 -25.52 -7.38
CA SER A 400 3.90 -25.00 -8.70
C SER A 400 4.83 -23.88 -9.11
N GLU A 401 5.45 -23.98 -10.29
CA GLU A 401 6.30 -22.92 -10.88
C GLU A 401 5.51 -21.99 -11.81
N ASN A 402 4.22 -22.23 -11.99
CA ASN A 402 3.40 -21.56 -12.98
C ASN A 402 2.07 -21.06 -12.37
N GLN A 403 2.15 -20.52 -11.15
CA GLN A 403 1.03 -19.87 -10.47
C GLN A 403 -0.17 -20.80 -10.25
N GLY A 404 0.09 -22.06 -9.94
CA GLY A 404 -0.94 -23.06 -9.62
C GLY A 404 -1.59 -23.72 -10.85
N LYS A 405 -1.07 -23.48 -12.07
CA LYS A 405 -1.58 -24.14 -13.28
C LYS A 405 -1.25 -25.63 -13.29
N GLU A 406 -0.03 -25.98 -12.89
CA GLU A 406 0.46 -27.35 -12.75
C GLU A 406 1.13 -27.50 -11.39
N TRP A 407 0.96 -28.67 -10.78
CA TRP A 407 1.46 -28.99 -9.45
C TRP A 407 2.30 -30.25 -9.53
N ASN A 408 3.51 -30.19 -8.98
CA ASN A 408 4.40 -31.33 -8.85
C ASN A 408 4.60 -31.64 -7.37
N GLN A 409 4.57 -32.93 -7.02
CA GLN A 409 4.94 -33.37 -5.68
C GLN A 409 6.43 -33.09 -5.43
N VAL A 410 6.76 -32.65 -4.22
CA VAL A 410 8.14 -32.49 -3.77
C VAL A 410 8.62 -33.81 -3.18
N GLU A 411 9.36 -34.59 -3.97
CA GLU A 411 9.76 -35.94 -3.59
C GLU A 411 10.81 -35.98 -2.46
N ASP A 412 11.63 -34.95 -2.32
CA ASP A 412 12.72 -34.86 -1.32
C ASP A 412 12.22 -35.04 0.14
N ILE A 413 10.96 -34.70 0.41
CA ILE A 413 10.34 -34.74 1.75
C ILE A 413 9.46 -35.99 1.95
N GLY A 414 8.95 -36.56 0.86
CA GLY A 414 7.97 -37.64 0.90
C GLY A 414 6.65 -37.24 1.61
N LYS A 415 6.00 -38.22 2.25
CA LYS A 415 4.69 -38.07 2.91
C LYS A 415 4.80 -37.85 4.42
N THR A 416 5.66 -36.92 4.84
CA THR A 416 5.98 -36.66 6.25
C THR A 416 5.80 -35.21 6.67
N ALA A 417 5.38 -34.33 5.75
CA ALA A 417 5.22 -32.92 6.01
C ALA A 417 4.00 -32.67 6.92
N THR A 418 4.23 -32.04 8.08
CA THR A 418 3.16 -31.72 9.04
C THR A 418 2.88 -30.22 9.07
N TYR A 419 3.93 -29.41 9.05
CA TYR A 419 3.83 -27.95 9.09
C TYR A 419 4.66 -27.33 7.96
N LEU A 420 4.13 -26.29 7.33
CA LEU A 420 4.82 -25.48 6.33
C LEU A 420 4.90 -24.04 6.84
N TYR A 421 6.13 -23.53 6.93
CA TYR A 421 6.42 -22.17 7.34
C TYR A 421 7.15 -21.43 6.23
N GLU A 422 6.57 -20.34 5.74
CA GLU A 422 7.28 -19.38 4.89
C GLU A 422 8.06 -18.41 5.78
N HIS A 423 9.26 -18.02 5.36
CA HIS A 423 10.00 -17.01 6.10
C HIS A 423 9.34 -15.63 5.86
N PRO A 424 8.87 -14.93 6.92
CA PRO A 424 8.04 -13.71 6.77
C PRO A 424 8.78 -12.54 6.10
N TYR A 425 10.11 -12.58 6.05
CA TYR A 425 10.97 -11.51 5.52
C TYR A 425 11.91 -11.96 4.40
N ASP A 426 11.90 -13.23 4.00
CA ASP A 426 12.81 -13.79 2.99
C ASP A 426 12.07 -14.79 2.10
N ASN A 427 11.56 -14.30 0.98
CA ASN A 427 10.66 -15.05 0.09
C ASN A 427 11.35 -16.22 -0.63
N ASP A 428 12.66 -16.41 -0.48
CA ASP A 428 13.37 -17.57 -1.03
C ASP A 428 13.42 -18.75 -0.03
N ARG A 429 13.07 -18.48 1.25
CA ARG A 429 13.15 -19.45 2.34
C ARG A 429 11.79 -19.95 2.81
N ALA A 430 11.73 -21.25 3.03
CA ALA A 430 10.61 -21.92 3.68
C ALA A 430 11.13 -23.15 4.44
N TYR A 431 10.33 -23.61 5.39
CA TYR A 431 10.65 -24.72 6.28
C TYR A 431 9.48 -25.67 6.33
N VAL A 432 9.78 -26.96 6.30
CA VAL A 432 8.82 -28.03 6.52
C VAL A 432 9.23 -28.78 7.76
N LEU A 433 8.31 -28.85 8.72
CA LEU A 433 8.51 -29.64 9.93
C LEU A 433 7.68 -30.93 9.82
N SER A 434 8.30 -32.08 10.07
CA SER A 434 7.61 -33.34 10.31
C SER A 434 7.11 -33.43 11.76
N SER A 435 6.39 -34.49 12.10
CA SER A 435 6.05 -34.82 13.48
C SER A 435 7.24 -35.33 14.32
N GLY A 436 8.36 -35.69 13.68
CA GLY A 436 9.56 -36.19 14.35
C GLY A 436 10.60 -35.08 14.56
N THR A 437 11.88 -35.46 14.61
CA THR A 437 13.02 -34.54 14.76
C THR A 437 13.71 -34.18 13.44
N THR A 438 13.31 -34.81 12.34
CA THR A 438 13.83 -34.54 10.99
C THR A 438 12.95 -33.52 10.28
N HIS A 439 13.55 -32.48 9.74
CA HIS A 439 12.87 -31.36 9.10
C HIS A 439 13.60 -30.92 7.82
N TRP A 440 12.98 -30.05 7.03
CA TRP A 440 13.57 -29.58 5.77
C TRP A 440 13.49 -28.07 5.64
N LYS A 441 14.50 -27.49 5.01
CA LYS A 441 14.59 -26.07 4.68
C LYS A 441 14.92 -25.89 3.21
N THR A 442 14.45 -24.78 2.63
CA THR A 442 14.81 -24.33 1.29
C THR A 442 15.41 -22.94 1.35
N VAL A 443 16.26 -22.61 0.38
CA VAL A 443 16.78 -21.25 0.11
C VAL A 443 16.57 -20.82 -1.35
N ASP A 444 15.80 -21.59 -2.12
CA ASP A 444 15.58 -21.38 -3.56
C ASP A 444 14.11 -21.53 -3.98
N LYS A 445 13.18 -21.11 -3.10
CA LYS A 445 11.73 -21.19 -3.30
C LYS A 445 11.21 -22.62 -3.46
N GLY A 446 11.72 -23.53 -2.65
CA GLY A 446 11.30 -24.93 -2.58
C GLY A 446 11.71 -25.75 -3.79
N LYS A 447 12.67 -25.29 -4.59
CA LYS A 447 13.20 -26.06 -5.71
C LYS A 447 14.10 -27.19 -5.22
N THR A 448 14.85 -26.95 -4.15
CA THR A 448 15.63 -27.97 -3.43
C THR A 448 15.39 -27.88 -1.93
N TRP A 449 15.43 -29.04 -1.27
CA TRP A 449 15.20 -29.14 0.17
C TRP A 449 16.40 -29.79 0.87
N GLN A 450 16.90 -29.12 1.90
CA GLN A 450 17.98 -29.61 2.74
C GLN A 450 17.41 -30.07 4.08
N GLU A 451 17.81 -31.25 4.52
CA GLU A 451 17.44 -31.80 5.81
C GLU A 451 18.17 -31.09 6.96
N PHE A 452 17.48 -30.87 8.08
CA PHE A 452 18.06 -30.46 9.36
C PHE A 452 17.38 -31.19 10.51
N HIS A 453 18.07 -31.30 11.64
CA HIS A 453 17.63 -32.14 12.76
C HIS A 453 17.52 -31.32 14.04
N THR A 454 16.38 -31.42 14.71
CA THR A 454 16.15 -30.82 16.03
C THR A 454 16.34 -31.87 17.13
N ARG A 455 16.46 -31.43 18.38
CA ARG A 455 16.57 -32.34 19.54
C ARG A 455 15.21 -32.79 20.08
N SER A 456 14.15 -32.13 19.65
CA SER A 456 12.78 -32.28 20.16
C SER A 456 11.81 -32.14 19.01
N GLU A 457 10.66 -32.80 19.14
CA GLU A 457 9.61 -32.80 18.14
C GLU A 457 8.84 -31.48 18.21
N PRO A 458 8.26 -30.99 17.10
CA PRO A 458 7.34 -29.85 17.14
C PRO A 458 6.17 -30.14 18.09
N GLY A 459 5.88 -29.22 19.01
CA GLY A 459 4.74 -29.39 19.93
C GLY A 459 3.40 -29.26 19.21
N SER A 460 2.29 -29.64 19.85
CA SER A 460 0.95 -29.44 19.25
C SER A 460 0.50 -27.97 19.17
N SER A 461 1.31 -27.02 19.68
CA SER A 461 1.04 -25.58 19.61
C SER A 461 1.32 -25.02 18.20
N SER A 462 0.69 -23.90 17.86
CA SER A 462 0.74 -23.33 16.50
C SER A 462 2.00 -22.50 16.16
N SER A 463 2.90 -22.28 17.12
CA SER A 463 4.07 -21.41 16.94
C SER A 463 5.37 -22.16 17.26
N HIS A 464 5.90 -22.88 16.27
CA HIS A 464 7.20 -23.58 16.40
C HIS A 464 8.39 -22.68 16.07
N LEU A 465 8.22 -21.73 15.14
CA LEU A 465 9.30 -20.90 14.61
C LEU A 465 9.08 -19.42 14.93
N SER A 466 10.09 -18.77 15.50
CA SER A 466 10.14 -17.30 15.66
C SER A 466 11.29 -16.75 14.81
N PHE A 467 10.96 -15.80 13.93
CA PHE A 467 11.88 -15.25 12.93
C PHE A 467 12.38 -13.87 13.33
N HIS A 468 13.66 -13.62 13.15
CA HIS A 468 14.22 -12.28 13.26
C HIS A 468 13.96 -11.48 11.97
N ALA A 469 13.54 -10.22 12.09
CA ALA A 469 13.14 -9.41 10.94
C ALA A 469 14.30 -8.98 10.02
N GLU A 470 15.45 -8.64 10.60
CA GLU A 470 16.62 -8.16 9.85
C GLU A 470 17.62 -9.27 9.44
N ARG A 471 17.65 -10.39 10.16
CA ARG A 471 18.65 -11.45 10.00
C ARG A 471 17.95 -12.75 9.64
N SER A 472 17.85 -13.08 8.34
CA SER A 472 17.04 -14.21 7.88
C SER A 472 17.53 -15.60 8.32
N GLY A 473 18.78 -15.72 8.79
CA GLY A 473 19.30 -16.95 9.40
C GLY A 473 18.97 -17.11 10.89
N TYR A 474 18.43 -16.06 11.54
CA TYR A 474 18.23 -16.01 12.99
C TYR A 474 16.81 -16.49 13.31
N ILE A 475 16.71 -17.71 13.85
CA ILE A 475 15.43 -18.39 14.05
C ILE A 475 15.45 -19.09 15.41
N LEU A 476 14.36 -18.97 16.16
CA LEU A 476 14.11 -19.78 17.34
C LEU A 476 13.21 -20.95 16.96
N PHE A 477 13.54 -22.14 17.45
CA PHE A 477 12.72 -23.34 17.34
C PHE A 477 12.18 -23.71 18.72
N SER A 478 10.87 -23.92 18.81
CA SER A 478 10.16 -24.40 19.99
C SER A 478 9.68 -25.83 19.75
N GLY A 479 10.20 -26.77 20.54
CA GLY A 479 9.83 -28.18 20.48
C GLY A 479 9.50 -28.74 21.86
N VAL A 480 8.87 -29.91 21.88
CA VAL A 480 8.51 -30.65 23.09
C VAL A 480 9.24 -32.00 23.09
N SER A 481 9.78 -32.36 24.25
CA SER A 481 10.39 -33.67 24.49
C SER A 481 9.65 -34.36 25.62
N CYS A 482 9.04 -35.51 25.36
CA CYS A 482 8.33 -36.30 26.36
C CYS A 482 9.14 -37.53 26.79
N LYS A 483 9.30 -37.70 28.10
CA LYS A 483 9.87 -38.90 28.72
C LYS A 483 8.75 -39.76 29.29
N PHE A 484 8.70 -41.03 28.90
CA PHE A 484 7.81 -42.00 29.51
C PHE A 484 8.38 -42.44 30.87
N GLY A 485 7.74 -42.02 31.97
CA GLY A 485 8.10 -42.50 33.31
C GLY A 485 7.47 -43.87 33.58
N SER A 486 8.23 -44.82 34.12
CA SER A 486 7.80 -46.23 34.31
C SER A 486 6.70 -46.48 35.36
N TRP A 487 5.97 -45.46 35.83
CA TRP A 487 4.77 -45.65 36.68
C TRP A 487 3.90 -44.38 36.89
N LEU A 488 4.45 -43.16 36.76
CA LEU A 488 3.78 -41.90 37.14
C LEU A 488 3.20 -41.04 35.98
N GLY A 489 3.24 -41.51 34.73
CA GLY A 489 2.70 -40.80 33.56
C GLY A 489 3.77 -40.27 32.59
N ILE A 490 3.33 -39.53 31.58
CA ILE A 490 4.18 -38.94 30.53
C ILE A 490 4.65 -37.56 31.00
N ASP A 491 5.97 -37.37 31.15
CA ASP A 491 6.57 -36.07 31.49
C ASP A 491 7.06 -35.38 30.22
N CYS A 492 6.33 -34.38 29.74
CA CYS A 492 6.70 -33.57 28.58
C CYS A 492 7.41 -32.30 29.03
N GLN A 493 8.43 -31.84 28.30
CA GLN A 493 9.12 -30.59 28.60
C GLN A 493 9.28 -29.77 27.34
N THR A 494 8.97 -28.48 27.41
CA THR A 494 9.26 -27.53 26.33
C THR A 494 10.75 -27.21 26.28
N SER A 495 11.28 -27.17 25.07
CA SER A 495 12.68 -26.88 24.78
C SER A 495 12.75 -25.86 23.65
N ILE A 496 13.48 -24.78 23.90
CA ILE A 496 13.73 -23.73 22.94
C ILE A 496 15.19 -23.85 22.50
N SER A 497 15.41 -23.82 21.19
CA SER A 497 16.72 -23.76 20.56
C SER A 497 16.79 -22.56 19.61
N TYR A 498 18.00 -22.13 19.26
CA TYR A 498 18.23 -21.06 18.31
C TYR A 498 19.24 -21.45 17.25
N THR A 499 19.16 -20.77 16.11
CA THR A 499 20.11 -20.84 15.01
C THR A 499 20.40 -19.44 14.48
N TYR A 500 21.58 -19.25 13.88
CA TYR A 500 22.00 -18.02 13.19
C TYR A 500 22.34 -18.20 11.72
N ASP A 501 22.42 -19.45 11.31
CA ASP A 501 22.86 -19.92 10.01
C ASP A 501 21.78 -20.80 9.40
N ASN A 502 20.51 -20.44 9.62
CA ASN A 502 19.39 -21.08 8.95
C ASN A 502 19.31 -22.59 9.25
N PHE A 503 19.52 -23.01 10.50
CA PHE A 503 19.59 -24.41 10.92
C PHE A 503 20.75 -25.21 10.32
N ASP A 504 21.86 -24.57 9.90
CA ASP A 504 23.12 -25.31 9.67
C ASP A 504 23.72 -25.74 11.01
N THR A 505 23.57 -24.90 12.04
CA THR A 505 23.81 -25.23 13.44
C THR A 505 22.58 -24.91 14.29
N ILE A 506 22.34 -25.74 15.32
CA ILE A 506 21.25 -25.56 16.27
C ILE A 506 21.82 -25.63 17.68
N ASN A 507 21.61 -24.56 18.43
CA ASN A 507 22.11 -24.43 19.79
C ASN A 507 20.94 -24.44 20.78
N PRO A 508 21.04 -25.17 21.90
CA PRO A 508 20.03 -25.10 22.94
C PRO A 508 20.00 -23.69 23.54
N LEU A 509 18.81 -23.15 23.74
CA LEU A 509 18.61 -21.87 24.41
C LEU A 509 18.19 -22.09 25.86
N ARG A 510 17.03 -22.75 26.05
CA ARG A 510 16.44 -22.94 27.37
C ARG A 510 15.38 -24.05 27.37
N THR A 511 15.14 -24.62 28.54
CA THR A 511 14.04 -25.54 28.85
C THR A 511 13.06 -24.86 29.81
N HIS A 512 11.78 -25.25 29.81
CA HIS A 512 10.73 -24.67 30.69
C HIS A 512 10.34 -23.22 30.39
N ALA A 513 10.62 -22.74 29.17
CA ALA A 513 10.01 -21.54 28.63
C ALA A 513 8.72 -21.91 27.89
N SER A 514 7.65 -21.15 28.08
CA SER A 514 6.39 -21.35 27.36
C SER A 514 6.47 -20.80 25.94
N SER A 515 7.19 -19.69 25.75
CA SER A 515 7.43 -19.08 24.45
C SER A 515 8.65 -18.16 24.51
N CYS A 516 9.29 -17.94 23.37
CA CYS A 516 10.35 -16.95 23.20
C CYS A 516 10.18 -16.24 21.85
N ILE A 517 10.59 -14.96 21.81
CA ILE A 517 10.66 -14.17 20.58
C ILE A 517 12.01 -13.47 20.49
N TRP A 518 12.46 -13.19 19.27
CA TRP A 518 13.44 -12.12 19.09
C TRP A 518 12.78 -10.77 19.42
N SER A 519 13.45 -9.89 20.17
CA SER A 519 12.94 -8.52 20.38
C SER A 519 12.76 -7.80 19.03
N ARG A 520 13.60 -8.15 18.03
CA ARG A 520 13.51 -7.71 16.64
C ARG A 520 12.72 -8.67 15.74
N SER A 521 11.61 -9.23 16.24
CA SER A 521 10.71 -10.08 15.41
C SER A 521 9.88 -9.26 14.41
N SER A 522 9.83 -7.93 14.54
CA SER A 522 9.11 -7.00 13.66
C SER A 522 10.07 -6.09 12.90
N ALA A 523 9.81 -5.84 11.60
CA ALA A 523 10.67 -5.02 10.74
C ALA A 523 10.74 -3.53 11.16
N GLU A 524 9.68 -3.03 11.81
CA GLU A 524 9.59 -1.66 12.31
C GLU A 524 10.17 -1.47 13.72
N PHE A 525 10.43 -2.55 14.47
CA PHE A 525 11.00 -2.49 15.82
C PHE A 525 12.53 -2.66 15.79
N LYS A 526 13.26 -1.55 15.95
CA LYS A 526 14.74 -1.52 15.81
C LYS A 526 15.50 -1.11 17.07
N SER A 527 14.77 -0.78 18.12
CA SER A 527 15.31 -0.12 19.32
C SER A 527 16.06 -1.07 20.26
N ALA A 528 15.71 -2.36 20.28
CA ALA A 528 16.40 -3.37 21.09
C ALA A 528 17.72 -3.84 20.44
N PRO A 529 18.65 -4.45 21.20
CA PRO A 529 19.82 -5.12 20.66
C PRO A 529 19.47 -6.19 19.61
N THR A 530 20.38 -6.46 18.67
CA THR A 530 20.11 -7.41 17.56
C THR A 530 19.98 -8.86 18.03
N SER A 531 20.71 -9.25 19.07
CA SER A 531 20.67 -10.61 19.64
C SER A 531 19.70 -10.73 20.82
N GLU A 532 18.92 -9.69 21.14
CA GLU A 532 18.02 -9.73 22.30
C GLU A 532 16.85 -10.69 22.06
N ILE A 533 16.68 -11.61 23.01
CA ILE A 533 15.60 -12.59 23.07
C ILE A 533 14.80 -12.33 24.35
N MET A 534 13.48 -12.35 24.21
CA MET A 534 12.55 -12.31 25.33
C MET A 534 11.85 -13.67 25.45
N CYS A 535 11.82 -14.23 26.66
CA CYS A 535 11.18 -15.51 26.93
C CYS A 535 10.19 -15.39 28.09
N VAL A 536 9.04 -16.02 27.92
CA VAL A 536 8.08 -16.25 29.00
C VAL A 536 8.40 -17.59 29.64
N GLN A 537 8.62 -17.62 30.95
CA GLN A 537 9.05 -18.82 31.66
C GLN A 537 8.48 -18.89 33.08
N SER A 538 8.54 -20.07 33.70
CA SER A 538 8.25 -20.22 35.13
C SER A 538 9.30 -19.51 36.00
N ALA A 539 8.86 -18.66 36.91
CA ALA A 539 9.70 -17.99 37.90
C ALA A 539 10.26 -19.00 38.92
N SER A 540 9.45 -19.98 39.34
CA SER A 540 9.86 -21.03 40.28
C SER A 540 10.73 -22.13 39.66
N GLY A 541 10.85 -22.16 38.33
CA GLY A 541 11.52 -23.23 37.58
C GLY A 541 10.82 -24.58 37.66
N LYS A 542 9.56 -24.62 38.14
CA LYS A 542 8.76 -25.85 38.28
C LYS A 542 7.72 -25.93 37.17
N SER A 543 7.60 -27.11 36.56
CA SER A 543 6.51 -27.43 35.64
C SER A 543 5.74 -28.65 36.14
N THR A 544 4.41 -28.62 36.06
CA THR A 544 3.56 -29.80 36.29
C THR A 544 3.15 -30.36 34.93
N ASN A 545 3.53 -31.61 34.62
CA ASN A 545 3.27 -32.25 33.32
C ASN A 545 3.73 -31.41 32.11
N GLY A 546 4.82 -30.66 32.23
CA GLY A 546 5.33 -29.81 31.15
C GLY A 546 4.68 -28.46 30.96
N LEU A 547 3.66 -28.13 31.74
CA LEU A 547 3.00 -26.84 31.71
C LEU A 547 3.33 -26.07 32.99
N SER A 548 3.83 -24.85 32.82
CA SER A 548 4.01 -23.89 33.92
C SER A 548 2.64 -23.30 34.30
N LEU A 549 2.42 -23.12 35.61
CA LEU A 549 1.21 -22.46 36.09
C LEU A 549 1.17 -21.02 35.58
N PRO A 550 0.04 -20.54 35.01
CA PRO A 550 -0.06 -19.19 34.45
C PRO A 550 0.40 -18.09 35.42
N ASP A 551 0.05 -18.22 36.69
CA ASP A 551 0.37 -17.26 37.77
C ASP A 551 1.87 -17.21 38.12
N ASP A 552 2.64 -18.24 37.78
CA ASP A 552 4.08 -18.34 38.02
C ASP A 552 4.91 -17.90 36.80
N LEU A 553 4.27 -17.49 35.70
CA LEU A 553 4.98 -17.08 34.50
C LEU A 553 5.54 -15.65 34.62
N GLN A 554 6.79 -15.46 34.25
CA GLN A 554 7.44 -14.15 34.17
C GLN A 554 8.09 -13.93 32.80
N LEU A 555 8.33 -12.67 32.45
CA LEU A 555 9.07 -12.29 31.25
C LEU A 555 10.52 -12.01 31.60
N VAL A 556 11.43 -12.72 30.93
CA VAL A 556 12.87 -12.50 31.03
C VAL A 556 13.43 -12.08 29.68
N ARG A 557 14.51 -11.28 29.70
CA ARG A 557 15.25 -10.89 28.51
C ARG A 557 16.74 -11.13 28.65
N SER A 558 17.40 -11.37 27.53
CA SER A 558 18.85 -11.53 27.42
C SER A 558 19.31 -11.14 26.02
N ASP A 559 20.47 -10.50 25.90
CA ASP A 559 21.18 -10.20 24.66
C ASP A 559 22.41 -11.09 24.42
N ASP A 560 22.63 -12.08 25.30
CA ASP A 560 23.75 -13.02 25.31
C ASP A 560 23.30 -14.49 25.46
N PHE A 561 22.11 -14.85 24.94
CA PHE A 561 21.58 -16.22 24.96
C PHE A 561 21.36 -16.79 26.36
N PHE A 562 21.00 -15.92 27.30
CA PHE A 562 20.76 -16.24 28.69
C PHE A 562 22.01 -16.76 29.42
N HIS A 563 23.22 -16.36 28.96
CA HIS A 563 24.39 -16.40 29.83
C HIS A 563 24.22 -15.42 31.00
N THR A 564 23.61 -14.27 30.73
CA THR A 564 23.04 -13.36 31.71
C THR A 564 21.57 -13.12 31.39
N GLU A 565 20.76 -12.89 32.42
CA GLU A 565 19.34 -12.62 32.25
C GLU A 565 18.88 -11.47 33.12
N LYS A 566 17.85 -10.77 32.64
CA LYS A 566 17.14 -9.75 33.38
C LYS A 566 15.65 -10.08 33.37
N VAL A 567 15.05 -10.15 34.55
CA VAL A 567 13.59 -10.12 34.67
C VAL A 567 13.12 -8.75 34.21
N VAL A 568 12.09 -8.72 33.36
CA VAL A 568 11.53 -7.46 32.84
C VAL A 568 10.79 -6.73 33.96
N ASP A 569 11.18 -5.48 34.22
CA ASP A 569 10.44 -4.58 35.10
C ASP A 569 9.39 -3.82 34.30
N PHE A 570 8.13 -3.98 34.68
CA PHE A 570 7.00 -3.28 34.08
C PHE A 570 6.76 -1.89 34.66
N GLY A 571 7.74 -1.33 35.38
CA GLY A 571 7.70 -0.02 36.01
C GLY A 571 6.95 0.00 37.35
N LEU A 572 6.75 -1.17 37.97
CA LEU A 572 6.04 -1.31 39.24
C LEU A 572 6.97 -1.34 40.46
N GLY A 573 8.29 -1.39 40.25
CA GLY A 573 9.28 -1.47 41.33
C GLY A 573 9.26 -2.80 42.10
N ARG A 574 8.60 -3.82 41.54
CA ARG A 574 8.55 -5.20 42.05
C ARG A 574 8.50 -6.18 40.89
N GLU A 575 8.93 -7.41 41.15
CA GLU A 575 8.82 -8.50 40.17
C GLU A 575 7.35 -8.76 39.82
N MET A 576 7.10 -9.05 38.54
CA MET A 576 5.77 -9.33 38.00
C MET A 576 5.72 -10.77 37.49
N THR A 577 4.77 -11.53 38.03
CA THR A 577 4.37 -12.84 37.51
C THR A 577 2.98 -12.77 36.88
N GLY A 578 2.56 -13.84 36.22
CA GLY A 578 1.33 -13.86 35.42
C GLY A 578 1.52 -13.39 33.97
N VAL A 579 2.74 -13.30 33.44
CA VAL A 579 2.96 -12.93 32.04
C VAL A 579 2.63 -14.11 31.13
N LEU A 580 1.56 -14.01 30.34
CA LEU A 580 1.04 -15.11 29.54
C LEU A 580 1.67 -15.19 28.15
N ALA A 581 1.93 -14.03 27.53
CA ALA A 581 2.44 -13.95 26.17
C ALA A 581 3.20 -12.65 25.92
N VAL A 582 4.12 -12.70 24.96
CA VAL A 582 4.86 -11.54 24.44
C VAL A 582 4.89 -11.59 22.91
N SER A 583 4.79 -10.44 22.25
CA SER A 583 4.87 -10.35 20.79
C SER A 583 5.47 -9.02 20.35
N ALA A 584 6.15 -9.00 19.20
CA ALA A 584 6.57 -7.76 18.54
C ALA A 584 5.62 -7.46 17.38
N VAL A 585 4.98 -6.29 17.40
CA VAL A 585 3.97 -5.89 16.40
C VAL A 585 4.24 -4.45 15.96
N GLY A 586 4.58 -4.28 14.69
CA GLY A 586 4.98 -2.98 14.16
C GLY A 586 6.16 -2.40 14.96
N ARG A 587 5.96 -1.21 15.55
CA ARG A 587 6.99 -0.52 16.34
C ARG A 587 6.94 -0.81 17.84
N PHE A 588 6.17 -1.81 18.25
CA PHE A 588 5.92 -2.10 19.67
C PHE A 588 6.33 -3.53 20.00
N ILE A 589 6.73 -3.75 21.26
CA ILE A 589 6.62 -5.05 21.91
C ILE A 589 5.48 -4.94 22.92
N VAL A 590 4.65 -5.97 22.96
CA VAL A 590 3.46 -6.05 23.81
C VAL A 590 3.53 -7.32 24.65
N ALA A 591 3.15 -7.20 25.92
CA ALA A 591 3.08 -8.31 26.86
C ALA A 591 1.68 -8.37 27.49
N ALA A 592 1.09 -9.56 27.49
CA ALA A 592 -0.20 -9.82 28.12
C ALA A 592 0.03 -10.42 29.50
N VAL A 593 -0.52 -9.79 30.54
CA VAL A 593 -0.27 -10.14 31.94
C VAL A 593 -1.59 -10.34 32.67
N LYS A 594 -1.73 -11.44 33.41
CA LYS A 594 -2.84 -11.69 34.33
C LYS A 594 -2.28 -11.92 35.74
N PRO A 595 -2.10 -10.87 36.55
CA PRO A 595 -1.56 -11.01 37.91
C PRO A 595 -2.52 -11.75 38.83
N THR A 596 -2.02 -12.58 39.75
CA THR A 596 -2.87 -13.31 40.73
C THR A 596 -3.74 -12.40 41.60
N SER A 597 -3.31 -11.15 41.81
CA SER A 597 -4.05 -10.16 42.60
C SER A 597 -5.22 -9.49 41.87
N GLN A 598 -5.37 -9.71 40.57
CA GLN A 598 -6.40 -9.08 39.73
C GLN A 598 -7.13 -10.15 38.91
N THR A 599 -8.43 -9.95 38.69
CA THR A 599 -9.23 -10.85 37.83
C THR A 599 -8.96 -10.63 36.35
N ASP A 600 -8.59 -9.41 35.98
CA ASP A 600 -8.51 -8.97 34.58
C ASP A 600 -7.08 -9.05 34.05
N MET A 601 -6.96 -9.37 32.76
CA MET A 601 -5.70 -9.28 32.04
C MET A 601 -5.40 -7.83 31.68
N THR A 602 -4.13 -7.46 31.77
CA THR A 602 -3.60 -6.15 31.41
C THR A 602 -2.58 -6.32 30.30
N LEU A 603 -2.62 -5.42 29.30
CA LEU A 603 -1.56 -5.32 28.29
C LEU A 603 -0.55 -4.27 28.74
N TYR A 604 0.72 -4.61 28.57
CA TYR A 604 1.85 -3.69 28.65
C TYR A 604 2.47 -3.49 27.27
N VAL A 605 2.98 -2.30 27.03
CA VAL A 605 3.61 -1.92 25.76
C VAL A 605 4.96 -1.27 25.99
N THR A 606 5.91 -1.52 25.09
CA THR A 606 7.20 -0.84 25.03
C THR A 606 7.60 -0.51 23.59
N HIS A 607 8.45 0.49 23.43
CA HIS A 607 9.03 0.94 22.17
C HIS A 607 10.54 0.65 22.07
N ASP A 608 11.15 0.19 23.16
CA ASP A 608 12.59 -0.04 23.29
C ASP A 608 12.95 -1.40 23.91
N GLY A 609 12.00 -2.11 24.52
CA GLY A 609 12.23 -3.38 25.20
C GLY A 609 12.63 -3.21 26.67
N GLU A 610 12.80 -1.97 27.14
CA GLU A 610 13.31 -1.64 28.47
C GLU A 610 12.27 -0.91 29.31
N HIS A 611 11.64 0.12 28.74
CA HIS A 611 10.64 0.93 29.42
C HIS A 611 9.26 0.46 28.99
N TRP A 612 8.53 -0.10 29.95
CA TRP A 612 7.20 -0.66 29.75
C TRP A 612 6.14 0.24 30.37
N HIS A 613 4.99 0.31 29.70
CA HIS A 613 3.85 1.10 30.13
C HIS A 613 2.59 0.26 30.11
N GLU A 614 1.80 0.35 31.18
CA GLU A 614 0.47 -0.22 31.23
C GLU A 614 -0.44 0.46 30.20
N THR A 615 -1.24 -0.33 29.50
CA THR A 615 -2.23 0.19 28.56
C THR A 615 -3.54 0.56 29.25
N ILE A 616 -4.13 1.67 28.82
CA ILE A 616 -5.31 2.26 29.43
C ILE A 616 -6.45 2.23 28.41
N PHE A 617 -7.50 1.49 28.76
CA PHE A 617 -8.75 1.42 28.01
C PHE A 617 -9.81 2.33 28.65
N PRO A 618 -10.77 2.88 27.88
CA PRO A 618 -11.82 3.74 28.42
C PRO A 618 -12.76 2.97 29.37
N GLU A 619 -13.35 3.68 30.34
CA GLU A 619 -14.33 3.11 31.27
C GLU A 619 -15.46 2.36 30.52
N GLY A 620 -15.82 1.17 31.00
CA GLY A 620 -16.79 0.30 30.34
C GLY A 620 -16.23 -0.59 29.22
N ALA A 621 -14.93 -0.55 28.95
CA ALA A 621 -14.26 -1.59 28.17
C ALA A 621 -14.22 -2.91 28.95
N ALA A 622 -15.15 -3.82 28.63
CA ALA A 622 -15.27 -5.20 29.09
C ALA A 622 -14.88 -5.43 30.57
N LEU A 623 -15.90 -5.48 31.43
CA LEU A 623 -15.79 -5.45 32.89
C LEU A 623 -15.29 -6.74 33.56
N HIS A 624 -15.06 -7.83 32.81
CA HIS A 624 -14.54 -9.10 33.34
C HIS A 624 -13.72 -9.87 32.30
N GLU A 625 -12.60 -10.46 32.73
CA GLU A 625 -11.81 -11.45 31.98
C GLU A 625 -11.33 -11.00 30.58
N LYS A 626 -10.82 -9.76 30.49
CA LYS A 626 -10.27 -9.19 29.25
C LYS A 626 -9.32 -10.18 28.56
N SER A 627 -9.69 -10.61 27.36
CA SER A 627 -8.80 -11.36 26.47
C SER A 627 -8.53 -10.51 25.24
N PHE A 628 -7.29 -10.50 24.77
CA PHE A 628 -6.83 -9.58 23.74
C PHE A 628 -6.41 -10.32 22.48
N THR A 629 -6.93 -9.89 21.33
CA THR A 629 -6.40 -10.27 20.02
C THR A 629 -5.75 -9.06 19.38
N ILE A 630 -4.47 -9.14 19.11
CA ILE A 630 -3.70 -8.03 18.53
C ILE A 630 -3.73 -8.16 17.01
N ILE A 631 -4.10 -7.07 16.34
CA ILE A 631 -4.24 -7.01 14.89
C ILE A 631 -3.05 -6.26 14.33
N GLU A 632 -2.49 -6.78 13.25
CA GLU A 632 -1.43 -6.09 12.52
C GLU A 632 -1.91 -4.70 12.04
N SER A 633 -1.14 -3.67 12.38
CA SER A 633 -1.47 -2.27 12.06
C SER A 633 -0.35 -1.63 11.27
N SER A 634 -0.70 -1.00 10.14
CA SER A 634 0.24 -0.29 9.28
C SER A 634 0.47 1.19 9.68
N ASN A 635 -0.22 1.67 10.72
CA ASN A 635 -0.10 3.04 11.25
C ASN A 635 0.56 2.99 12.63
N PRO A 636 1.03 4.09 13.24
CA PRO A 636 1.80 4.05 14.49
C PRO A 636 0.95 3.71 15.72
N ALA A 637 -0.21 3.05 15.56
CA ALA A 637 -1.14 2.69 16.61
C ALA A 637 -1.36 1.17 16.61
N LEU A 638 -1.47 0.58 17.79
CA LEU A 638 -1.93 -0.78 18.00
C LEU A 638 -3.44 -0.86 17.75
N LEU A 639 -3.86 -1.93 17.09
CA LEU A 639 -5.25 -2.34 16.99
C LEU A 639 -5.41 -3.59 17.84
N VAL A 640 -6.34 -3.54 18.79
CA VAL A 640 -6.57 -4.61 19.76
C VAL A 640 -8.06 -4.86 19.84
N ASP A 641 -8.48 -6.09 19.58
CA ASP A 641 -9.84 -6.54 19.83
C ASP A 641 -9.93 -7.15 21.24
N VAL A 642 -10.77 -6.53 22.07
CA VAL A 642 -10.97 -6.91 23.47
C VAL A 642 -12.25 -7.75 23.55
N LEU A 643 -12.13 -8.94 24.12
CA LEU A 643 -13.26 -9.82 24.33
C LEU A 643 -14.35 -9.14 25.16
N SER A 644 -15.62 -9.34 24.80
CA SER A 644 -16.78 -8.81 25.50
C SER A 644 -17.82 -9.92 25.74
N GLY A 645 -18.28 -10.08 26.98
CA GLY A 645 -19.27 -11.11 27.37
C GLY A 645 -18.66 -12.49 27.66
N GLU A 646 -19.45 -13.38 28.27
CA GLU A 646 -18.99 -14.67 28.83
C GLU A 646 -18.75 -15.77 27.77
N ASN A 647 -19.44 -15.71 26.62
CA ASN A 647 -19.46 -16.82 25.64
C ASN A 647 -18.39 -16.72 24.53
N ALA A 648 -17.44 -15.78 24.60
CA ALA A 648 -16.40 -15.59 23.58
C ALA A 648 -16.87 -15.27 22.15
N GLN A 649 -18.16 -14.94 21.95
CA GLN A 649 -18.76 -14.78 20.62
C GLN A 649 -18.63 -13.37 20.02
N PHE A 650 -18.37 -12.36 20.85
CA PHE A 650 -18.18 -11.00 20.35
C PHE A 650 -17.13 -10.22 21.15
N GLY A 651 -16.60 -9.17 20.52
CA GLY A 651 -15.61 -8.29 21.12
C GLY A 651 -15.90 -6.82 20.85
N SER A 652 -14.92 -5.98 21.18
CA SER A 652 -14.87 -4.59 20.75
C SER A 652 -13.47 -4.28 20.28
N LEU A 653 -13.36 -3.64 19.11
CA LEU A 653 -12.10 -3.18 18.54
C LEU A 653 -11.69 -1.85 19.15
N TYR A 654 -10.45 -1.75 19.58
CA TYR A 654 -9.82 -0.55 20.09
C TYR A 654 -8.60 -0.18 19.26
N LYS A 655 -8.34 1.13 19.19
CA LYS A 655 -7.17 1.71 18.55
C LYS A 655 -6.40 2.56 19.55
N SER A 656 -5.09 2.37 19.61
CA SER A 656 -4.22 3.13 20.49
C SER A 656 -3.87 4.52 19.94
N ASN A 657 -3.28 5.36 20.80
CA ASN A 657 -2.48 6.51 20.39
C ASN A 657 -1.13 6.07 19.76
N SER A 658 -0.30 7.03 19.37
CA SER A 658 0.99 6.79 18.70
C SER A 658 2.04 6.03 19.54
N ASN A 659 1.85 5.99 20.85
CA ASN A 659 2.79 5.36 21.79
C ASN A 659 2.24 4.02 22.32
N GLY A 660 1.08 3.57 21.85
CA GLY A 660 0.48 2.29 22.23
C GLY A 660 -0.18 2.26 23.61
N THR A 661 -0.20 3.38 24.36
CA THR A 661 -0.60 3.38 25.78
C THR A 661 -2.07 3.65 26.01
N PHE A 662 -2.66 4.63 25.32
CA PHE A 662 -4.07 5.00 25.51
C PHE A 662 -4.91 4.50 24.36
N PHE A 663 -5.99 3.78 24.68
CA PHE A 663 -6.90 3.20 23.69
C PHE A 663 -8.21 3.96 23.61
N SER A 664 -8.78 3.97 22.40
CA SER A 664 -10.12 4.48 22.11
C SER A 664 -10.89 3.41 21.35
N LYS A 665 -12.16 3.24 21.71
CA LYS A 665 -13.05 2.26 21.09
C LYS A 665 -13.32 2.68 19.64
N SER A 666 -13.05 1.78 18.70
CA SER A 666 -13.21 2.00 17.25
C SER A 666 -14.45 1.31 16.69
N LEU A 667 -14.76 0.09 17.16
CA LEU A 667 -15.95 -0.68 16.74
C LEU A 667 -16.45 -1.56 17.89
N GLU A 668 -17.76 -1.66 18.06
CA GLU A 668 -18.40 -2.55 19.04
C GLU A 668 -18.89 -3.84 18.39
N ASN A 669 -19.05 -4.90 19.19
CA ASN A 669 -19.66 -6.17 18.81
C ASN A 669 -19.01 -6.82 17.58
N THR A 670 -17.68 -6.86 17.54
CA THR A 670 -16.92 -7.58 16.50
C THR A 670 -17.22 -9.07 16.61
N ASN A 671 -17.41 -9.76 15.47
CA ASN A 671 -17.64 -11.20 15.48
C ASN A 671 -16.35 -11.96 15.83
N ARG A 672 -16.47 -12.93 16.74
CA ARG A 672 -15.37 -13.77 17.21
C ARG A 672 -15.78 -15.24 17.26
N ASN A 673 -14.79 -16.13 17.19
CA ASN A 673 -14.98 -17.54 17.53
C ASN A 673 -14.29 -17.90 18.86
N SER A 674 -14.60 -19.09 19.38
CA SER A 674 -14.05 -19.62 20.64
C SER A 674 -12.53 -19.84 20.62
N MET A 675 -11.89 -19.84 19.45
CA MET A 675 -10.43 -19.93 19.31
C MET A 675 -9.75 -18.55 19.35
N GLY A 676 -10.51 -17.46 19.50
CA GLY A 676 -9.99 -16.10 19.60
C GLY A 676 -9.74 -15.40 18.25
N TYR A 677 -10.06 -16.05 17.13
CA TYR A 677 -10.08 -15.40 15.82
C TYR A 677 -11.23 -14.41 15.75
N ILE A 678 -10.99 -13.31 15.04
CA ILE A 678 -11.94 -12.22 14.87
C ILE A 678 -12.18 -12.00 13.38
N ASP A 679 -13.41 -11.68 13.00
CA ASP A 679 -13.76 -11.37 11.61
C ASP A 679 -13.39 -9.92 11.27
N ILE A 680 -12.10 -9.61 11.30
CA ILE A 680 -11.55 -8.31 10.93
C ILE A 680 -10.41 -8.53 9.96
N GLU A 681 -10.54 -7.99 8.75
CA GLU A 681 -9.55 -8.11 7.69
C GLU A 681 -9.02 -6.72 7.33
N ARG A 682 -7.70 -6.59 7.28
CA ARG A 682 -7.05 -5.40 6.72
C ARG A 682 -7.01 -5.56 5.21
N ILE A 683 -7.37 -4.51 4.46
CA ILE A 683 -7.28 -4.56 2.99
C ILE A 683 -5.83 -4.30 2.56
N PRO A 684 -5.10 -5.30 2.01
CA PRO A 684 -3.74 -5.08 1.59
C PRO A 684 -3.68 -4.05 0.44
N GLY A 685 -2.71 -3.15 0.49
CA GLY A 685 -2.52 -2.12 -0.55
C GLY A 685 -3.31 -0.81 -0.35
N VAL A 686 -4.20 -0.73 0.65
CA VAL A 686 -4.88 0.53 1.04
C VAL A 686 -4.66 0.81 2.52
N GLU A 687 -3.85 1.82 2.84
CA GLU A 687 -3.55 2.16 4.23
C GLU A 687 -4.77 2.72 4.96
N GLY A 688 -5.03 2.21 6.17
CA GLY A 688 -6.09 2.71 7.05
C GLY A 688 -7.49 2.16 6.77
N VAL A 689 -7.63 1.16 5.89
CA VAL A 689 -8.92 0.51 5.60
C VAL A 689 -8.93 -0.91 6.18
N LEU A 690 -9.96 -1.19 7.00
CA LEU A 690 -10.27 -2.50 7.53
C LEU A 690 -11.75 -2.81 7.22
N VAL A 691 -12.04 -4.09 7.03
CA VAL A 691 -13.41 -4.62 6.93
C VAL A 691 -13.64 -5.50 8.14
N ALA A 692 -14.80 -5.37 8.78
CA ALA A 692 -15.14 -6.12 9.97
C ALA A 692 -16.59 -6.60 9.92
N ASN A 693 -16.84 -7.81 10.42
CA ASN A 693 -18.19 -8.28 10.68
C ASN A 693 -18.65 -7.85 12.08
N GLN A 694 -19.82 -7.24 12.14
CA GLN A 694 -20.42 -6.75 13.38
C GLN A 694 -21.70 -7.52 13.72
N ILE A 695 -21.84 -7.92 14.97
CA ILE A 695 -23.04 -8.55 15.53
C ILE A 695 -24.00 -7.46 16.01
N LEU A 696 -25.20 -7.41 15.45
CA LEU A 696 -26.22 -6.41 15.80
C LEU A 696 -27.09 -6.82 17.01
N ASN A 697 -27.17 -8.12 17.32
CA ASN A 697 -28.01 -8.66 18.39
C ASN A 697 -27.20 -9.49 19.42
N PRO A 698 -26.22 -8.91 20.13
CA PRO A 698 -25.31 -9.66 21.01
C PRO A 698 -25.97 -10.26 22.27
N ARG A 699 -27.23 -9.89 22.58
CA ARG A 699 -27.97 -10.36 23.78
C ARG A 699 -28.90 -11.56 23.52
N LEU A 700 -28.97 -12.06 22.28
CA LEU A 700 -29.82 -13.17 21.87
C LEU A 700 -29.03 -14.43 21.46
N VAL A 701 -27.69 -14.40 21.58
CA VAL A 701 -26.78 -15.48 21.16
C VAL A 701 -26.15 -16.18 22.36
#